data_AF-A0A413WLY5-F1
#
_entry.id   AF-A0A413WLY5-F1
#
_cell.length_a   1.000
_cell.length_b   1.000
_cell.length_c   1.000
_cell.angle_alpha   90.00
_cell.angle_beta   90.00
_cell.angle_gamma   90.00
#
_symmetry.space_group_name_H-M   'P 1'
#
loop_
_entity.id
_entity.type
_entity.pdbx_description
1 polymer ?
#
loop_
_entity_poly.entity_id
_entity_poly.type
_entity_poly.pdbx_seq_one_letter_code
_entity_poly.pdbx_strand_id
1 'polypeptide(L)'
;MPQKTSRRLYTALAVAAVSTASLTPAAVEAAPKAADIKLGAAYVTGGNLDSALDATYKGAPIHWYKSSVDLKKLGKFQTARGYVKGKGLIVEKRVRVLDYPMAIVAPKEPLVFKQGKPATGIVKQHVEFVSGTYEKPVRWSGIDTSKVGEFVATATYTSRDKTITLEVPYKVEGYKLSVMHTNDTHAALKYAPNRATAIKQVREQNPNALLIDAGDVFSGSLYFNEFKGQADLKLMNYMKYDLMVPGNHEFDLGTAEGHKELSNFVRYANFPFVSSNVDYSSDQYMKNLYRDETTEKAYNGRLYEGVIKVVDGKKVGFFGLTTEETADIASPGPIKFQNYVEEAEKAVAAFEAMGVNQIVAVSHLGYNDNPNVDNDLLLAEKVDGIDIILGGHTHTRLNAPVVISENKSEPTLIVQAYQYSEFLGTLDVEFDHAGKVISHAGKLIDVKVLEPDARAVELLAPFKEDVDKIGLEPIGVTLTAKLENPRLSDPSPISVRTTETPLGNLIADGMLAKAKTFDSGVIAAVQNGGGIRAGIDAGPVTTGAVLTTLPFGNTLAVMELTGAELLAALERSVSVYPLESGGFLQVSGLKVEFDSSKPANERLVSVTYNNGTEDVAIEAGGTYKIATNFFTAQGGDNYAEFAAAFKSGRVTDLGFSDWENLRDHMISLGEITPKVEGRIVDVKK
;
A
#
# COMPACT_ATOMS: atom_id res chain seq x y z
N MET A 1 -21.44 -55.20 39.19
CA MET A 1 -22.56 -55.91 39.86
C MET A 1 -22.80 -57.23 39.11
N PRO A 2 -23.23 -58.33 39.76
CA PRO A 2 -23.15 -59.69 39.20
C PRO A 2 -24.51 -60.40 38.95
N GLN A 3 -24.44 -61.71 38.59
CA GLN A 3 -25.50 -62.74 38.39
C GLN A 3 -25.86 -63.01 36.91
N LYS A 4 -26.13 -64.24 36.42
CA LYS A 4 -26.30 -65.63 36.99
C LYS A 4 -26.11 -66.65 35.82
N THR A 5 -25.73 -67.94 35.91
CA THR A 5 -25.10 -68.81 36.94
C THR A 5 -24.73 -70.20 36.35
N SER A 6 -23.60 -70.80 36.78
CA SER A 6 -23.34 -72.27 36.87
C SER A 6 -23.18 -73.09 35.55
N ARG A 7 -22.55 -74.29 35.48
CA ARG A 7 -21.91 -75.16 36.51
C ARG A 7 -20.87 -76.14 35.88
N ARG A 8 -19.64 -76.16 36.45
CA ARG A 8 -18.71 -77.28 36.77
C ARG A 8 -18.66 -78.61 35.95
N LEU A 9 -17.43 -78.93 35.47
CA LEU A 9 -16.57 -80.13 35.73
C LEU A 9 -17.02 -81.54 35.25
N TYR A 10 -16.17 -82.57 34.99
CA TYR A 10 -14.80 -82.94 35.44
C TYR A 10 -14.04 -83.85 34.38
N THR A 11 -12.72 -84.06 34.55
CA THR A 11 -11.76 -85.18 34.16
C THR A 11 -12.17 -86.38 33.25
N ALA A 12 -11.29 -87.13 32.55
CA ALA A 12 -9.81 -87.12 32.30
C ALA A 12 -9.40 -88.12 31.17
N LEU A 13 -8.07 -88.32 30.99
CA LEU A 13 -7.34 -89.21 30.04
C LEU A 13 -7.82 -90.68 29.94
N ALA A 14 -7.59 -91.31 28.78
CA ALA A 14 -6.79 -92.55 28.65
C ALA A 14 -6.42 -92.84 27.17
N VAL A 15 -5.39 -93.69 26.94
CA VAL A 15 -4.94 -94.18 25.62
C VAL A 15 -4.92 -95.72 25.62
N ALA A 16 -5.45 -96.35 24.57
CA ALA A 16 -5.13 -97.72 24.17
C ALA A 16 -5.53 -97.96 22.69
N ALA A 17 -4.88 -98.91 22.04
CA ALA A 17 -5.24 -99.45 20.73
C ALA A 17 -5.39 -100.99 20.84
N VAL A 18 -6.02 -101.67 19.87
CA VAL A 18 -5.66 -103.04 19.40
C VAL A 18 -6.62 -103.57 18.29
N SER A 19 -6.04 -104.37 17.38
CA SER A 19 -6.60 -105.35 16.42
C SER A 19 -7.92 -105.10 15.64
N THR A 20 -7.75 -104.90 14.33
CA THR A 20 -8.35 -105.67 13.22
C THR A 20 -9.48 -106.70 13.50
N ALA A 21 -10.56 -106.59 12.72
CA ALA A 21 -11.26 -107.75 12.13
C ALA A 21 -11.75 -107.38 10.72
N SER A 22 -11.50 -108.23 9.72
CA SER A 22 -11.81 -107.95 8.31
C SER A 22 -13.13 -108.58 7.87
N LEU A 23 -14.08 -107.77 7.41
CA LEU A 23 -15.25 -108.21 6.65
C LEU A 23 -15.42 -107.30 5.42
N THR A 24 -15.48 -107.89 4.23
CA THR A 24 -15.76 -107.21 2.96
C THR A 24 -17.19 -107.48 2.50
N PRO A 25 -18.10 -106.49 2.56
CA PRO A 25 -19.35 -106.52 1.81
C PRO A 25 -19.09 -106.15 0.34
N ALA A 26 -19.98 -106.58 -0.54
CA ALA A 26 -19.87 -106.31 -1.98
C ALA A 26 -19.91 -104.82 -2.32
N ALA A 27 -19.22 -104.43 -3.40
CA ALA A 27 -19.33 -103.10 -3.97
C ALA A 27 -20.74 -102.88 -4.54
N VAL A 28 -21.47 -101.90 -3.99
CA VAL A 28 -22.69 -101.37 -4.61
C VAL A 28 -22.26 -100.27 -5.56
N GLU A 29 -22.34 -100.55 -6.86
CA GLU A 29 -21.99 -99.58 -7.90
C GLU A 29 -23.02 -98.44 -7.90
N ALA A 30 -22.60 -97.26 -7.44
CA ALA A 30 -23.49 -96.11 -7.34
C ALA A 30 -23.85 -95.62 -8.75
N ALA A 31 -25.15 -95.62 -9.07
CA ALA A 31 -25.66 -95.17 -10.36
C ALA A 31 -25.11 -93.78 -10.73
N PRO A 32 -24.71 -93.54 -11.98
CA PRO A 32 -23.99 -92.33 -12.38
C PRO A 32 -24.84 -91.10 -12.06
N LYS A 33 -24.34 -90.26 -11.13
CA LYS A 33 -24.99 -89.01 -10.73
C LYS A 33 -25.24 -88.17 -12.00
N ALA A 34 -26.50 -87.88 -12.29
CA ALA A 34 -26.89 -87.08 -13.44
C ALA A 34 -26.08 -85.78 -13.48
N ALA A 35 -25.37 -85.54 -14.58
CA ALA A 35 -24.39 -84.46 -14.66
C ALA A 35 -25.07 -83.09 -14.47
N ASP A 36 -24.56 -82.31 -13.50
CA ASP A 36 -25.12 -81.01 -13.15
C ASP A 36 -25.11 -80.08 -14.38
N ILE A 37 -26.28 -79.52 -14.73
CA ILE A 37 -26.47 -78.76 -15.98
C ILE A 37 -25.79 -77.40 -15.83
N LYS A 38 -24.66 -77.22 -16.51
CA LYS A 38 -23.87 -75.99 -16.48
C LYS A 38 -24.38 -75.02 -17.55
N LEU A 39 -25.01 -73.93 -17.10
CA LEU A 39 -25.47 -72.84 -17.94
C LEU A 39 -24.33 -71.83 -18.19
N GLY A 40 -24.48 -71.03 -19.25
CA GLY A 40 -23.52 -69.98 -19.62
C GLY A 40 -23.29 -69.00 -18.47
N ALA A 41 -22.07 -68.49 -18.32
CA ALA A 41 -21.73 -67.56 -17.24
C ALA A 41 -22.41 -66.19 -17.42
N ALA A 42 -22.68 -65.49 -16.31
CA ALA A 42 -23.30 -64.16 -16.32
C ALA A 42 -22.65 -63.21 -15.31
N TYR A 43 -23.02 -61.93 -15.41
CA TYR A 43 -22.62 -60.86 -14.49
C TYR A 43 -23.82 -60.42 -13.66
N VAL A 44 -23.63 -60.15 -12.37
CA VAL A 44 -24.66 -59.57 -11.51
C VAL A 44 -24.42 -58.07 -11.44
N THR A 45 -25.32 -57.32 -12.08
CA THR A 45 -25.27 -55.86 -12.18
C THR A 45 -26.29 -55.24 -11.22
N GLY A 46 -25.96 -54.11 -10.60
CA GLY A 46 -26.84 -53.43 -9.63
C GLY A 46 -27.30 -54.28 -8.43
N GLY A 47 -26.63 -55.39 -8.13
CA GLY A 47 -27.06 -56.38 -7.14
C GLY A 47 -28.27 -57.25 -7.56
N ASN A 48 -28.84 -57.03 -8.75
CA ASN A 48 -30.00 -57.79 -9.23
C ASN A 48 -29.58 -59.17 -9.74
N LEU A 49 -29.86 -60.20 -8.94
CA LEU A 49 -29.55 -61.59 -9.28
C LEU A 49 -30.55 -62.19 -10.27
N ASP A 50 -31.80 -61.73 -10.28
CA ASP A 50 -32.85 -62.28 -11.17
C ASP A 50 -32.61 -61.92 -12.63
N SER A 51 -32.07 -60.73 -12.92
CA SER A 51 -31.65 -60.37 -14.30
C SER A 51 -30.41 -61.13 -14.79
N ALA A 52 -29.65 -61.78 -13.89
CA ALA A 52 -28.45 -62.54 -14.23
C ALA A 52 -28.72 -64.05 -14.41
N LEU A 53 -29.88 -64.55 -13.99
CA LEU A 53 -30.21 -65.97 -13.91
C LEU A 53 -31.34 -66.35 -14.87
N ASP A 54 -31.24 -67.52 -15.50
CA ASP A 54 -32.20 -67.91 -16.54
C ASP A 54 -33.54 -68.31 -15.91
N ALA A 55 -34.65 -67.79 -16.44
CA ALA A 55 -35.99 -68.13 -15.94
C ALA A 55 -36.42 -69.57 -16.30
N THR A 56 -35.90 -70.13 -17.40
CA THR A 56 -36.24 -71.48 -17.87
C THR A 56 -35.03 -72.22 -18.45
N TYR A 57 -35.10 -73.55 -18.48
CA TYR A 57 -34.22 -74.41 -19.27
C TYR A 57 -35.07 -75.36 -20.13
N LYS A 58 -34.90 -75.29 -21.47
CA LYS A 58 -35.68 -76.07 -22.45
C LYS A 58 -37.20 -76.01 -22.15
N GLY A 59 -37.71 -74.79 -21.97
CA GLY A 59 -39.13 -74.50 -21.69
C GLY A 59 -39.62 -74.81 -20.27
N ALA A 60 -38.83 -75.45 -19.41
CA ALA A 60 -39.22 -75.74 -18.02
C ALA A 60 -38.68 -74.67 -17.07
N PRO A 61 -39.48 -74.13 -16.12
CA PRO A 61 -39.02 -73.11 -15.17
C PRO A 61 -37.87 -73.58 -14.28
N ILE A 62 -36.95 -72.67 -13.95
CA ILE A 62 -35.88 -72.90 -12.97
C ILE A 62 -36.26 -72.25 -11.64
N HIS A 63 -35.95 -72.93 -10.53
CA HIS A 63 -35.91 -72.31 -9.21
C HIS A 63 -34.46 -72.14 -8.75
N TRP A 64 -34.07 -70.92 -8.37
CA TRP A 64 -32.70 -70.56 -8.00
C TRP A 64 -32.55 -70.32 -6.49
N TYR A 65 -31.59 -71.00 -5.87
CA TYR A 65 -31.20 -70.77 -4.47
C TYR A 65 -30.34 -69.50 -4.40
N LYS A 66 -30.98 -68.32 -4.31
CA LYS A 66 -30.27 -67.02 -4.35
C LYS A 66 -29.14 -66.90 -3.32
N SER A 67 -29.28 -67.55 -2.16
CA SER A 67 -28.27 -67.67 -1.10
C SER A 67 -26.98 -68.42 -1.49
N SER A 68 -26.94 -69.09 -2.64
CA SER A 68 -25.70 -69.65 -3.21
C SER A 68 -24.76 -68.60 -3.82
N VAL A 69 -25.19 -67.33 -3.86
CA VAL A 69 -24.42 -66.19 -4.37
C VAL A 69 -24.35 -65.12 -3.28
N ASP A 70 -23.15 -64.86 -2.78
CA ASP A 70 -22.91 -63.75 -1.86
C ASP A 70 -22.77 -62.45 -2.66
N LEU A 71 -23.80 -61.59 -2.59
CA LEU A 71 -23.81 -60.28 -3.26
C LEU A 71 -22.76 -59.29 -2.72
N LYS A 72 -22.13 -59.56 -1.57
CA LYS A 72 -20.98 -58.77 -1.06
C LYS A 72 -19.63 -59.27 -1.57
N LYS A 73 -19.58 -60.48 -2.15
CA LYS A 73 -18.34 -61.11 -2.65
C LYS A 73 -18.07 -60.72 -4.11
N LEU A 74 -17.78 -59.43 -4.27
CA LEU A 74 -17.57 -58.78 -5.56
C LEU A 74 -16.32 -59.30 -6.28
N GLY A 75 -16.27 -59.09 -7.61
CA GLY A 75 -15.09 -59.30 -8.44
C GLY A 75 -14.70 -60.77 -8.69
N LYS A 76 -15.28 -61.75 -7.99
CA LYS A 76 -14.98 -63.18 -8.13
C LYS A 76 -16.19 -63.95 -8.70
N PHE A 77 -15.93 -64.97 -9.51
CA PHE A 77 -16.99 -65.89 -9.96
C PHE A 77 -17.45 -66.77 -8.80
N GLN A 78 -18.75 -66.90 -8.68
CA GLN A 78 -19.48 -67.75 -7.73
C GLN A 78 -20.40 -68.68 -8.53
N THR A 79 -20.88 -69.76 -7.91
CA THR A 79 -21.78 -70.72 -8.58
C THR A 79 -23.18 -70.58 -8.02
N ALA A 80 -24.04 -69.87 -8.75
CA ALA A 80 -25.47 -69.91 -8.50
C ALA A 80 -25.98 -71.34 -8.73
N ARG A 81 -26.75 -71.87 -7.79
CA ARG A 81 -27.33 -73.21 -7.84
C ARG A 81 -28.84 -73.13 -7.88
N GLY A 82 -29.45 -74.05 -8.62
CA GLY A 82 -30.90 -74.17 -8.73
C GLY A 82 -31.31 -75.56 -9.20
N TYR A 83 -32.60 -75.73 -9.47
CA TYR A 83 -33.13 -76.94 -10.08
C TYR A 83 -34.22 -76.63 -11.11
N VAL A 84 -34.35 -77.50 -12.10
CA VAL A 84 -35.42 -77.42 -13.11
C VAL A 84 -36.72 -77.99 -12.51
N LYS A 85 -37.73 -77.15 -12.35
CA LYS A 85 -39.02 -77.51 -11.73
C LYS A 85 -39.70 -78.61 -12.53
N GLY A 86 -40.16 -79.65 -11.83
CA GLY A 86 -40.79 -80.83 -12.45
C GLY A 86 -39.84 -81.80 -13.17
N LYS A 87 -38.53 -81.56 -13.18
CA LYS A 87 -37.53 -82.47 -13.79
C LYS A 87 -36.44 -82.95 -12.84
N GLY A 88 -36.27 -82.32 -11.66
CA GLY A 88 -35.30 -82.74 -10.63
C GLY A 88 -33.82 -82.50 -10.98
N LEU A 89 -33.53 -82.02 -12.19
CA LEU A 89 -32.18 -81.77 -12.69
C LEU A 89 -31.59 -80.54 -12.00
N ILE A 90 -30.40 -80.69 -11.43
CA ILE A 90 -29.61 -79.59 -10.86
C ILE A 90 -29.09 -78.70 -11.99
N VAL A 91 -29.20 -77.38 -11.83
CA VAL A 91 -28.56 -76.38 -12.70
C VAL A 91 -27.53 -75.57 -11.90
N GLU A 92 -26.37 -75.36 -12.51
CA GLU A 92 -25.32 -74.47 -12.02
C GLU A 92 -25.08 -73.35 -13.04
N LYS A 93 -25.04 -72.10 -12.59
CA LYS A 93 -24.67 -70.94 -13.41
C LYS A 93 -23.55 -70.17 -12.72
N ARG A 94 -22.43 -69.96 -13.42
CA ARG A 94 -21.33 -69.14 -12.90
C ARG A 94 -21.71 -67.67 -13.00
N VAL A 95 -21.90 -67.01 -11.87
CA VAL A 95 -22.20 -65.58 -11.80
C VAL A 95 -21.03 -64.82 -11.19
N ARG A 96 -20.73 -63.62 -11.69
CA ARG A 96 -19.72 -62.72 -11.10
C ARG A 96 -20.40 -61.43 -10.68
N VAL A 97 -20.49 -61.21 -9.37
CA VAL A 97 -21.00 -59.94 -8.84
C VAL A 97 -19.97 -58.85 -9.14
N LEU A 98 -20.42 -57.74 -9.72
CA LEU A 98 -19.54 -56.68 -10.18
C LEU A 98 -19.48 -55.53 -9.18
N ASP A 99 -18.26 -55.08 -8.92
CA ASP A 99 -18.02 -53.86 -8.17
C ASP A 99 -18.09 -52.68 -9.13
N TYR A 100 -19.06 -51.80 -8.89
CA TYR A 100 -19.34 -50.65 -9.75
C TYR A 100 -19.16 -49.35 -8.95
N PRO A 101 -18.60 -48.30 -9.58
CA PRO A 101 -18.54 -46.98 -8.95
C PRO A 101 -19.96 -46.41 -8.81
N MET A 102 -20.24 -45.75 -7.69
CA MET A 102 -21.53 -45.15 -7.36
C MET A 102 -21.51 -43.64 -7.62
N ALA A 103 -20.62 -42.93 -6.94
CA ALA A 103 -20.41 -41.49 -7.04
C ALA A 103 -18.90 -41.16 -6.98
N ILE A 104 -18.51 -40.00 -7.50
CA ILE A 104 -17.22 -39.37 -7.18
C ILE A 104 -17.50 -38.48 -5.96
N VAL A 105 -16.67 -38.58 -4.93
CA VAL A 105 -16.76 -37.71 -3.74
C VAL A 105 -16.15 -36.36 -4.10
N ALA A 106 -16.78 -35.25 -3.71
CA ALA A 106 -16.21 -33.92 -3.88
C ALA A 106 -14.84 -33.78 -3.18
N PRO A 107 -13.91 -32.94 -3.68
CA PRO A 107 -12.75 -32.56 -2.90
C PRO A 107 -13.18 -31.80 -1.64
N LYS A 108 -12.40 -31.92 -0.55
CA LYS A 108 -12.67 -31.23 0.71
C LYS A 108 -12.30 -29.75 0.64
N GLU A 109 -11.18 -29.46 0.00
CA GLU A 109 -10.69 -28.11 -0.25
C GLU A 109 -11.17 -27.64 -1.63
N PRO A 110 -11.45 -26.34 -1.82
CA PRO A 110 -11.70 -25.76 -3.14
C PRO A 110 -10.52 -26.02 -4.10
N LEU A 111 -10.82 -26.29 -5.36
CA LEU A 111 -9.77 -26.33 -6.39
C LEU A 111 -9.39 -24.90 -6.76
N VAL A 112 -8.14 -24.51 -6.53
CA VAL A 112 -7.61 -23.18 -6.84
C VAL A 112 -6.39 -23.30 -7.75
N PHE A 113 -6.39 -22.56 -8.85
CA PHE A 113 -5.29 -22.46 -9.81
C PHE A 113 -4.84 -21.00 -9.97
N LYS A 114 -3.64 -20.79 -10.52
CA LYS A 114 -3.15 -19.46 -10.95
C LYS A 114 -3.29 -19.31 -12.47
N GLN A 115 -3.68 -18.13 -12.94
CA GLN A 115 -3.93 -17.87 -14.36
C GLN A 115 -2.70 -18.19 -15.23
N GLY A 116 -2.91 -18.93 -16.32
CA GLY A 116 -1.85 -19.38 -17.23
C GLY A 116 -0.95 -20.50 -16.69
N LYS A 117 -1.15 -20.98 -15.46
CA LYS A 117 -0.44 -22.17 -14.94
C LYS A 117 -1.22 -23.46 -15.26
N PRO A 118 -0.56 -24.54 -15.70
CA PRO A 118 -1.25 -25.81 -15.95
C PRO A 118 -1.85 -26.42 -14.68
N ALA A 119 -3.12 -26.83 -14.75
CA ALA A 119 -3.80 -27.55 -13.68
C ALA A 119 -3.15 -28.94 -13.45
N THR A 120 -2.38 -29.04 -12.37
CA THR A 120 -1.57 -30.22 -12.02
C THR A 120 -1.99 -30.77 -10.65
N GLY A 121 -1.48 -31.94 -10.26
CA GLY A 121 -1.75 -32.56 -8.94
C GLY A 121 -3.12 -33.26 -8.80
N ILE A 122 -4.19 -32.70 -9.37
CA ILE A 122 -5.60 -33.17 -9.27
C ILE A 122 -5.91 -34.56 -9.90
N VAL A 123 -4.90 -35.36 -10.24
CA VAL A 123 -5.00 -36.57 -11.09
C VAL A 123 -5.94 -37.65 -10.52
N LYS A 124 -6.25 -37.60 -9.23
CA LYS A 124 -7.07 -38.60 -8.53
C LYS A 124 -8.12 -37.93 -7.66
N GLN A 125 -9.23 -38.63 -7.46
CA GLN A 125 -10.29 -38.26 -6.53
C GLN A 125 -10.79 -39.51 -5.78
N HIS A 126 -11.46 -39.32 -4.64
CA HIS A 126 -12.15 -40.41 -3.96
C HIS A 126 -13.39 -40.80 -4.77
N VAL A 127 -13.55 -42.10 -5.03
CA VAL A 127 -14.70 -42.68 -5.73
C VAL A 127 -15.34 -43.72 -4.84
N GLU A 128 -16.65 -43.62 -4.67
CA GLU A 128 -17.46 -44.58 -3.93
C GLU A 128 -17.77 -45.81 -4.78
N PHE A 129 -17.67 -46.99 -4.19
CA PHE A 129 -18.04 -48.27 -4.78
C PHE A 129 -18.95 -49.03 -3.80
N VAL A 130 -19.61 -50.08 -4.28
CA VAL A 130 -20.45 -50.96 -3.43
C VAL A 130 -19.61 -51.65 -2.32
N SER A 131 -18.30 -51.78 -2.52
CA SER A 131 -17.34 -52.28 -1.54
C SER A 131 -16.78 -51.23 -0.55
N GLY A 132 -17.04 -49.93 -0.77
CA GLY A 132 -16.46 -48.82 0.01
C GLY A 132 -15.85 -47.72 -0.87
N THR A 133 -15.26 -46.71 -0.24
CA THR A 133 -14.67 -45.55 -0.93
C THR A 133 -13.18 -45.72 -1.14
N TYR A 134 -12.69 -45.45 -2.36
CA TYR A 134 -11.28 -45.61 -2.72
C TYR A 134 -10.79 -44.43 -3.55
N GLU A 135 -9.55 -44.00 -3.32
CA GLU A 135 -8.82 -43.10 -4.20
C GLU A 135 -8.63 -43.76 -5.59
N LYS A 136 -9.03 -43.07 -6.66
CA LYS A 136 -8.92 -43.51 -8.06
C LYS A 136 -8.44 -42.38 -8.96
N PRO A 137 -7.66 -42.67 -10.03
CA PRO A 137 -7.42 -41.68 -11.06
C PRO A 137 -8.74 -41.30 -11.75
N VAL A 138 -8.96 -40.01 -11.97
CA VAL A 138 -10.14 -39.49 -12.67
C VAL A 138 -9.71 -38.64 -13.86
N ARG A 139 -10.49 -38.65 -14.94
CA ARG A 139 -10.28 -37.75 -16.08
C ARG A 139 -11.00 -36.44 -15.79
N TRP A 140 -10.28 -35.33 -15.85
CA TRP A 140 -10.88 -34.00 -15.79
C TRP A 140 -11.14 -33.44 -17.19
N SER A 141 -12.17 -32.60 -17.29
CA SER A 141 -12.50 -31.77 -18.46
C SER A 141 -13.16 -30.47 -18.01
N GLY A 142 -13.09 -29.43 -18.84
CA GLY A 142 -13.65 -28.12 -18.51
C GLY A 142 -12.76 -27.21 -17.65
N ILE A 143 -11.54 -27.65 -17.29
CA ILE A 143 -10.56 -26.77 -16.63
C ILE A 143 -9.85 -25.93 -17.69
N ASP A 144 -10.28 -24.68 -17.81
CA ASP A 144 -9.53 -23.59 -18.41
C ASP A 144 -8.89 -22.73 -17.29
N THR A 145 -7.60 -22.41 -17.43
CA THR A 145 -6.87 -21.49 -16.52
C THR A 145 -6.44 -20.21 -17.24
N SER A 146 -6.92 -19.94 -18.45
CA SER A 146 -6.57 -18.74 -19.23
C SER A 146 -7.17 -17.44 -18.69
N LYS A 147 -8.20 -17.51 -17.83
CA LYS A 147 -8.93 -16.36 -17.26
C LYS A 147 -9.04 -16.47 -15.75
N VAL A 148 -8.97 -15.34 -15.05
CA VAL A 148 -9.33 -15.21 -13.62
C VAL A 148 -10.84 -15.39 -13.45
N GLY A 149 -11.28 -15.96 -12.32
CA GLY A 149 -12.71 -16.10 -12.00
C GLY A 149 -13.08 -17.42 -11.32
N GLU A 150 -14.38 -17.67 -11.20
CA GLU A 150 -14.94 -18.94 -10.70
C GLU A 150 -15.62 -19.71 -11.85
N PHE A 151 -15.38 -21.02 -11.87
CA PHE A 151 -15.70 -21.91 -12.98
C PHE A 151 -16.12 -23.29 -12.46
N VAL A 152 -16.58 -24.18 -13.36
CA VAL A 152 -16.97 -25.56 -13.03
C VAL A 152 -16.23 -26.54 -13.92
N ALA A 153 -15.60 -27.54 -13.31
CA ALA A 153 -14.90 -28.63 -13.98
C ALA A 153 -15.66 -29.96 -13.80
N THR A 154 -15.58 -30.85 -14.78
CA THR A 154 -16.14 -32.20 -14.67
C THR A 154 -15.04 -33.21 -14.34
N ALA A 155 -15.11 -33.83 -13.17
CA ALA A 155 -14.40 -35.07 -12.88
C ALA A 155 -15.18 -36.25 -13.50
N THR A 156 -14.49 -37.16 -14.18
CA THR A 156 -15.08 -38.33 -14.84
C THR A 156 -14.35 -39.60 -14.41
N TYR A 157 -15.09 -40.62 -13.97
CA TYR A 157 -14.56 -41.95 -13.69
C TYR A 157 -15.33 -43.01 -14.46
N THR A 158 -14.61 -43.79 -15.27
CA THR A 158 -15.16 -44.92 -16.03
C THR A 158 -14.56 -46.23 -15.54
N SER A 159 -15.41 -47.18 -15.19
CA SER A 159 -15.04 -48.56 -14.91
C SER A 159 -15.86 -49.49 -15.80
N ARG A 160 -15.21 -50.05 -16.82
CA ARG A 160 -15.82 -50.88 -17.87
C ARG A 160 -16.97 -50.15 -18.59
N ASP A 161 -18.19 -50.66 -18.41
CA ASP A 161 -19.45 -50.20 -19.00
C ASP A 161 -20.10 -49.04 -18.23
N LYS A 162 -19.67 -48.75 -17.00
CA LYS A 162 -20.23 -47.62 -16.21
C LYS A 162 -19.27 -46.43 -16.14
N THR A 163 -19.73 -45.30 -16.64
CA THR A 163 -19.15 -43.97 -16.36
C THR A 163 -19.99 -43.27 -15.30
N ILE A 164 -19.32 -42.52 -14.43
CA ILE A 164 -19.92 -41.54 -13.53
C ILE A 164 -19.15 -40.22 -13.62
N THR A 165 -19.83 -39.12 -13.33
CA THR A 165 -19.28 -37.76 -13.35
C THR A 165 -19.59 -37.02 -12.06
N LEU A 166 -18.83 -35.97 -11.80
CA LEU A 166 -19.11 -34.97 -10.77
C LEU A 166 -18.69 -33.60 -11.30
N GLU A 167 -19.57 -32.61 -11.14
CA GLU A 167 -19.23 -31.20 -11.33
C GLU A 167 -18.59 -30.66 -10.05
N VAL A 168 -17.46 -29.97 -10.18
CA VAL A 168 -16.67 -29.43 -9.08
C VAL A 168 -16.35 -27.97 -9.38
N PRO A 169 -16.72 -27.02 -8.51
CA PRO A 169 -16.34 -25.62 -8.69
C PRO A 169 -14.82 -25.46 -8.49
N TYR A 170 -14.22 -24.58 -9.28
CA TYR A 170 -12.82 -24.20 -9.14
C TYR A 170 -12.63 -22.70 -9.35
N LYS A 171 -11.67 -22.12 -8.64
CA LYS A 171 -11.26 -20.71 -8.81
C LYS A 171 -9.95 -20.65 -9.60
N VAL A 172 -9.84 -19.68 -10.49
CA VAL A 172 -8.56 -19.22 -11.04
C VAL A 172 -8.27 -17.85 -10.44
N GLU A 173 -7.17 -17.74 -9.72
CA GLU A 173 -6.66 -16.48 -9.21
C GLU A 173 -5.70 -15.82 -10.20
N GLY A 174 -5.70 -14.50 -10.18
CA GLY A 174 -4.71 -13.66 -10.84
C GLY A 174 -3.41 -13.62 -10.04
N TYR A 175 -2.60 -12.58 -10.30
CA TYR A 175 -1.34 -12.29 -9.65
C TYR A 175 -1.54 -11.15 -8.66
N LYS A 176 -1.16 -11.36 -7.40
CA LYS A 176 -1.50 -10.46 -6.29
C LYS A 176 -0.33 -9.57 -5.89
N LEU A 177 -0.50 -8.27 -6.03
CA LEU A 177 0.36 -7.24 -5.44
C LEU A 177 -0.30 -6.74 -4.16
N SER A 178 0.52 -6.44 -3.14
CA SER A 178 0.08 -5.85 -1.88
C SER A 178 1.13 -4.86 -1.43
N VAL A 179 0.71 -3.61 -1.24
CA VAL A 179 1.57 -2.51 -0.81
C VAL A 179 1.00 -1.85 0.43
N MET A 180 1.86 -1.63 1.41
CA MET A 180 1.70 -0.61 2.43
C MET A 180 2.44 0.63 1.95
N HIS A 181 1.88 1.81 2.19
CA HIS A 181 2.53 3.06 1.85
C HIS A 181 2.42 4.14 2.94
N THR A 182 3.44 4.98 2.99
CA THR A 182 3.46 6.26 3.70
C THR A 182 3.94 7.36 2.75
N ASN A 183 3.65 8.59 3.12
CA ASN A 183 4.04 9.82 2.46
C ASN A 183 4.03 10.92 3.52
N ASP A 184 4.74 12.01 3.29
CA ASP A 184 4.65 13.24 4.09
C ASP A 184 4.80 12.96 5.58
N THR A 185 5.84 12.21 5.94
CA THR A 185 6.09 11.86 7.34
C THR A 185 6.73 13.00 8.13
N HIS A 186 7.39 13.97 7.47
CA HIS A 186 7.87 15.26 8.02
C HIS A 186 8.50 15.11 9.42
N ALA A 187 9.44 14.15 9.54
CA ALA A 187 10.11 13.75 10.78
C ALA A 187 9.20 13.53 12.01
N ALA A 188 7.91 13.21 11.81
CA ALA A 188 6.88 13.11 12.85
C ALA A 188 6.93 11.76 13.58
N LEU A 189 8.05 11.49 14.27
CA LEU A 189 8.34 10.18 14.85
C LEU A 189 7.47 9.77 16.05
N LYS A 190 6.59 10.66 16.54
CA LYS A 190 5.68 10.42 17.67
C LYS A 190 4.90 9.09 17.55
N TYR A 191 4.39 8.78 16.36
CA TYR A 191 3.60 7.58 16.10
C TYR A 191 4.32 6.52 15.24
N ALA A 192 5.60 6.72 14.93
CA ALA A 192 6.39 5.75 14.18
C ALA A 192 6.48 4.35 14.86
N PRO A 193 6.51 4.24 16.21
CA PRO A 193 6.37 2.94 16.87
C PRO A 193 5.00 2.28 16.67
N ASN A 194 3.92 3.04 16.62
CA ASN A 194 2.57 2.52 16.37
C ASN A 194 2.41 2.10 14.90
N ARG A 195 3.02 2.84 13.96
CA ARG A 195 3.17 2.43 12.56
C ARG A 195 3.93 1.10 12.44
N ALA A 196 4.98 0.89 13.22
CA ALA A 196 5.70 -0.40 13.24
C ALA A 196 4.81 -1.56 13.71
N THR A 197 3.85 -1.33 14.61
CA THR A 197 2.79 -2.31 14.96
C THR A 197 1.86 -2.57 13.78
N ALA A 198 1.35 -1.53 13.10
CA ALA A 198 0.48 -1.67 11.93
C ALA A 198 1.14 -2.52 10.81
N ILE A 199 2.41 -2.23 10.48
CA ILE A 199 3.19 -2.94 9.46
C ILE A 199 3.36 -4.42 9.82
N LYS A 200 3.55 -4.76 11.11
CA LYS A 200 3.60 -6.15 11.57
C LYS A 200 2.26 -6.86 11.39
N GLN A 201 1.15 -6.23 11.79
CA GLN A 201 -0.20 -6.80 11.66
C GLN A 201 -0.59 -7.05 10.19
N VAL A 202 -0.17 -6.17 9.26
CA VAL A 202 -0.35 -6.41 7.82
C VAL A 202 0.54 -7.56 7.35
N ARG A 203 1.83 -7.59 7.72
CA ARG A 203 2.77 -8.67 7.31
C ARG A 203 2.52 -10.02 8.00
N GLU A 204 1.76 -10.08 9.09
CA GLU A 204 1.22 -11.32 9.67
C GLU A 204 0.14 -11.95 8.77
N GLN A 205 -0.64 -11.12 8.05
CA GLN A 205 -1.69 -11.55 7.12
C GLN A 205 -1.13 -11.77 5.70
N ASN A 206 -0.21 -10.91 5.27
CA ASN A 206 0.50 -11.01 3.99
C ASN A 206 2.01 -10.76 4.15
N PRO A 207 2.82 -11.81 4.40
CA PRO A 207 4.26 -11.68 4.62
C PRO A 207 5.06 -11.06 3.45
N ASN A 208 4.47 -11.00 2.26
CA ASN A 208 5.09 -10.45 1.04
C ASN A 208 4.64 -9.01 0.74
N ALA A 209 3.82 -8.38 1.60
CA ALA A 209 3.40 -7.01 1.42
C ALA A 209 4.61 -6.06 1.49
N LEU A 210 4.82 -5.31 0.40
CA LEU A 210 5.90 -4.34 0.27
C LEU A 210 5.58 -3.09 1.10
N LEU A 211 6.60 -2.39 1.58
CA LEU A 211 6.44 -1.13 2.30
C LEU A 211 7.17 0.00 1.55
N ILE A 212 6.43 0.98 1.06
CA ILE A 212 6.95 2.02 0.15
C ILE A 212 6.73 3.39 0.78
N ASP A 213 7.70 4.30 0.63
CA ASP A 213 7.53 5.71 0.99
C ASP A 213 7.45 6.61 -0.25
N ALA A 214 6.46 7.50 -0.27
CA ALA A 214 6.21 8.45 -1.36
C ALA A 214 6.76 9.86 -1.07
N GLY A 215 7.83 9.97 -0.27
CA GLY A 215 8.61 11.19 -0.09
C GLY A 215 8.19 12.06 1.08
N ASP A 216 9.01 13.07 1.37
CA ASP A 216 8.93 13.95 2.54
C ASP A 216 9.06 13.17 3.86
N VAL A 217 10.22 12.57 4.05
CA VAL A 217 10.68 12.09 5.37
C VAL A 217 11.38 13.22 6.12
N PHE A 218 12.07 14.09 5.39
CA PHE A 218 12.84 15.21 5.93
C PHE A 218 11.98 16.38 6.43
N SER A 219 12.61 17.30 7.16
CA SER A 219 12.02 18.52 7.73
C SER A 219 10.83 18.31 8.66
N GLY A 220 10.19 19.41 9.08
CA GLY A 220 8.94 19.39 9.87
C GLY A 220 9.05 19.15 11.38
N SER A 221 10.18 18.65 11.91
CA SER A 221 10.34 18.44 13.36
C SER A 221 11.79 18.50 13.85
N LEU A 222 11.96 18.69 15.17
CA LEU A 222 13.25 18.66 15.87
C LEU A 222 14.09 17.41 15.57
N TYR A 223 13.47 16.25 15.29
CA TYR A 223 14.21 15.04 14.90
C TYR A 223 15.00 15.25 13.60
N PHE A 224 14.50 16.07 12.67
CA PHE A 224 15.25 16.47 11.50
C PHE A 224 16.29 17.53 11.82
N ASN A 225 15.96 18.56 12.61
CA ASN A 225 16.89 19.63 12.97
C ASN A 225 18.18 19.07 13.60
N GLU A 226 18.04 18.16 14.56
CA GLU A 226 19.16 17.54 15.30
C GLU A 226 19.82 16.38 14.55
N PHE A 227 19.03 15.49 13.92
CA PHE A 227 19.56 14.22 13.39
C PHE A 227 19.54 14.07 11.87
N LYS A 228 19.12 15.08 11.10
CA LYS A 228 19.20 15.12 9.62
C LYS A 228 18.68 13.82 8.97
N GLY A 229 17.49 13.40 9.40
CA GLY A 229 16.79 12.19 8.94
C GLY A 229 17.34 10.85 9.45
N GLN A 230 18.43 10.81 10.24
CA GLN A 230 19.02 9.55 10.71
C GLN A 230 18.16 8.83 11.77
N ALA A 231 17.33 9.57 12.53
CA ALA A 231 16.35 9.00 13.46
C ALA A 231 15.24 8.24 12.70
N ASP A 232 14.71 8.86 11.65
CA ASP A 232 13.71 8.30 10.74
C ASP A 232 14.25 7.08 10.01
N LEU A 233 15.45 7.20 9.44
CA LEU A 233 16.14 6.10 8.77
C LEU A 233 16.34 4.89 9.67
N LYS A 234 16.64 5.11 10.96
CA LYS A 234 16.78 4.02 11.94
C LYS A 234 15.49 3.20 12.06
N LEU A 235 14.36 3.88 12.04
CA LEU A 235 13.03 3.28 12.16
C LEU A 235 12.54 2.71 10.83
N MET A 236 12.78 3.37 9.69
CA MET A 236 12.49 2.81 8.35
C MET A 236 13.28 1.51 8.10
N ASN A 237 14.56 1.48 8.46
CA ASN A 237 15.41 0.30 8.40
C ASN A 237 14.93 -0.84 9.33
N TYR A 238 14.32 -0.50 10.47
CA TYR A 238 13.72 -1.48 11.37
C TYR A 238 12.38 -2.01 10.83
N MET A 239 11.54 -1.12 10.30
CA MET A 239 10.26 -1.43 9.67
C MET A 239 10.40 -2.17 8.34
N LYS A 240 11.60 -2.21 7.74
CA LYS A 240 11.90 -2.78 6.43
C LYS A 240 11.03 -2.15 5.34
N TYR A 241 11.30 -0.89 5.05
CA TYR A 241 10.91 -0.30 3.77
C TYR A 241 11.59 -1.05 2.63
N ASP A 242 10.92 -1.11 1.48
CA ASP A 242 11.32 -1.82 0.27
C ASP A 242 11.79 -0.85 -0.83
N LEU A 243 11.23 0.36 -0.85
CA LEU A 243 11.42 1.44 -1.83
C LEU A 243 11.10 2.80 -1.20
N MET A 244 11.69 3.88 -1.74
CA MET A 244 11.31 5.27 -1.46
C MET A 244 11.54 6.16 -2.70
N VAL A 245 10.69 7.18 -2.91
CA VAL A 245 11.00 8.34 -3.77
C VAL A 245 11.43 9.53 -2.89
N PRO A 246 12.37 10.39 -3.31
CA PRO A 246 12.57 11.69 -2.66
C PRO A 246 11.37 12.62 -2.91
N GLY A 247 10.88 13.28 -1.87
CA GLY A 247 9.99 14.43 -1.96
C GLY A 247 10.75 15.74 -2.14
N ASN A 248 10.06 16.88 -2.06
CA ASN A 248 10.73 18.17 -2.19
C ASN A 248 11.53 18.52 -0.93
N HIS A 249 11.04 18.17 0.26
CA HIS A 249 11.68 18.54 1.53
C HIS A 249 12.97 17.75 1.81
N GLU A 250 13.24 16.68 1.05
CA GLU A 250 14.56 16.02 1.02
C GLU A 250 15.70 16.97 0.56
N PHE A 251 15.38 18.11 -0.08
CA PHE A 251 16.34 19.09 -0.63
C PHE A 251 16.43 20.42 0.16
N ASP A 252 15.69 20.59 1.26
CA ASP A 252 15.60 21.86 2.02
C ASP A 252 16.95 22.45 2.46
N LEU A 253 17.85 21.62 2.99
CA LEU A 253 19.10 22.04 3.63
C LEU A 253 20.25 22.36 2.65
N GLY A 254 19.95 22.42 1.34
CA GLY A 254 20.84 22.92 0.31
C GLY A 254 22.11 22.10 0.02
N THR A 255 22.91 22.58 -0.92
CA THR A 255 24.09 21.86 -1.43
C THR A 255 25.23 21.69 -0.43
N ALA A 256 25.37 22.60 0.54
CA ALA A 256 26.54 22.63 1.44
C ALA A 256 26.48 21.60 2.58
N GLU A 257 25.29 21.44 3.19
CA GLU A 257 25.05 20.46 4.27
C GLU A 257 23.97 19.45 3.87
N GLY A 258 22.82 19.92 3.37
CA GLY A 258 21.67 19.07 3.03
C GLY A 258 21.99 17.93 2.08
N HIS A 259 22.60 18.22 0.93
CA HIS A 259 22.95 17.18 -0.06
C HIS A 259 23.94 16.14 0.50
N LYS A 260 24.81 16.53 1.45
CA LYS A 260 25.71 15.61 2.14
C LYS A 260 24.93 14.68 3.08
N GLU A 261 23.94 15.19 3.79
CA GLU A 261 23.12 14.38 4.71
C GLU A 261 22.04 13.56 4.00
N LEU A 262 21.45 14.05 2.90
CA LEU A 262 20.65 13.26 1.98
C LEU A 262 21.48 12.10 1.40
N SER A 263 22.72 12.37 1.00
CA SER A 263 23.64 11.33 0.54
C SER A 263 23.99 10.31 1.65
N ASN A 264 24.08 10.73 2.92
CA ASN A 264 24.24 9.82 4.05
C ASN A 264 22.97 8.99 4.31
N PHE A 265 21.79 9.63 4.29
CA PHE A 265 20.49 8.97 4.46
C PHE A 265 20.29 7.87 3.42
N VAL A 266 20.53 8.18 2.14
CA VAL A 266 20.53 7.17 1.08
C VAL A 266 21.55 6.07 1.38
N ARG A 267 22.84 6.39 1.63
CA ARG A 267 23.89 5.37 1.85
C ARG A 267 23.61 4.39 2.98
N TYR A 268 22.90 4.80 4.02
CA TYR A 268 22.57 3.97 5.19
C TYR A 268 21.15 3.36 5.14
N ALA A 269 20.41 3.54 4.04
CA ALA A 269 19.15 2.85 3.81
C ALA A 269 19.37 1.37 3.46
N ASN A 270 18.57 0.49 4.08
CA ASN A 270 18.47 -0.94 3.73
C ASN A 270 17.49 -1.20 2.57
N PHE A 271 17.26 -0.20 1.72
CA PHE A 271 16.40 -0.22 0.55
C PHE A 271 16.98 0.66 -0.57
N PRO A 272 16.66 0.38 -1.85
CA PRO A 272 16.90 1.29 -2.96
C PRO A 272 15.84 2.41 -3.01
N PHE A 273 16.18 3.48 -3.72
CA PHE A 273 15.29 4.59 -4.05
C PHE A 273 14.95 4.55 -5.54
N VAL A 274 13.78 5.09 -5.89
CA VAL A 274 13.37 5.37 -7.27
C VAL A 274 13.30 6.88 -7.48
N SER A 275 13.82 7.39 -8.59
CA SER A 275 13.87 8.81 -8.92
C SER A 275 14.21 8.94 -10.40
N SER A 276 13.20 9.19 -11.23
CA SER A 276 13.23 9.08 -12.69
C SER A 276 13.32 10.45 -13.37
N ASN A 277 12.86 11.52 -12.72
CA ASN A 277 12.83 12.88 -13.28
C ASN A 277 13.77 13.86 -12.57
N VAL A 278 14.87 13.39 -11.97
CA VAL A 278 15.78 14.23 -11.18
C VAL A 278 17.23 14.08 -11.64
N ASP A 279 17.79 15.14 -12.23
CA ASP A 279 19.16 15.20 -12.74
C ASP A 279 20.16 15.45 -11.60
N TYR A 280 20.66 14.37 -11.00
CA TYR A 280 21.72 14.41 -9.98
C TYR A 280 23.12 14.64 -10.56
N SER A 281 23.33 14.68 -11.88
CA SER A 281 24.67 14.62 -12.51
C SER A 281 25.60 15.76 -12.09
N SER A 282 25.03 16.92 -11.81
CA SER A 282 25.75 18.15 -11.47
C SER A 282 26.08 18.26 -9.98
N ASP A 283 25.42 17.48 -9.11
CA ASP A 283 25.69 17.50 -7.67
C ASP A 283 26.98 16.72 -7.29
N GLN A 284 27.65 17.11 -6.20
CA GLN A 284 28.89 16.46 -5.76
C GLN A 284 28.69 15.23 -4.87
N TYR A 285 27.58 15.12 -4.16
CA TYR A 285 27.29 14.06 -3.20
C TYR A 285 26.38 12.96 -3.77
N MET A 286 25.43 13.31 -4.63
CA MET A 286 24.36 12.44 -5.14
C MET A 286 24.69 11.73 -6.45
N LYS A 287 25.43 12.35 -7.39
CA LYS A 287 25.78 11.75 -8.70
C LYS A 287 26.42 10.36 -8.63
N ASN A 288 27.11 10.06 -7.53
CA ASN A 288 27.78 8.77 -7.33
C ASN A 288 26.84 7.68 -6.77
N LEU A 289 25.69 8.08 -6.21
CA LEU A 289 24.65 7.20 -5.66
C LEU A 289 23.55 6.89 -6.67
N TYR A 290 23.20 7.87 -7.52
CA TYR A 290 22.25 7.69 -8.62
C TYR A 290 22.76 6.69 -9.67
N ARG A 291 21.82 6.04 -10.36
CA ARG A 291 22.03 5.06 -11.41
C ARG A 291 20.99 5.26 -12.50
N ASP A 292 21.50 5.65 -13.66
CA ASP A 292 20.80 5.85 -14.92
C ASP A 292 20.46 4.47 -15.54
N GLU A 293 19.68 3.68 -14.81
CA GLU A 293 19.20 2.36 -15.24
C GLU A 293 17.87 1.97 -14.55
N THR A 294 17.02 1.28 -15.31
CA THR A 294 15.90 0.48 -14.79
C THR A 294 16.36 -0.97 -14.56
N THR A 295 16.19 -1.52 -13.34
CA THR A 295 16.89 -2.77 -12.96
C THR A 295 16.15 -3.72 -11.99
N GLU A 296 16.31 -5.03 -12.21
CA GLU A 296 15.96 -6.11 -11.27
C GLU A 296 17.00 -6.30 -10.14
N LYS A 297 18.14 -5.61 -10.21
CA LYS A 297 19.31 -5.82 -9.33
C LYS A 297 19.66 -4.57 -8.52
N ALA A 298 18.62 -3.84 -8.09
CA ALA A 298 18.77 -2.65 -7.30
C ALA A 298 19.48 -2.94 -5.96
N TYR A 299 20.54 -2.18 -5.67
CA TYR A 299 21.26 -2.28 -4.40
C TYR A 299 20.69 -1.29 -3.38
N ASN A 300 20.70 -1.70 -2.12
CA ASN A 300 20.39 -0.82 -0.99
C ASN A 300 21.31 0.41 -0.98
N GLY A 301 20.73 1.56 -0.65
CA GLY A 301 21.43 2.85 -0.61
C GLY A 301 21.96 3.35 -1.95
N ARG A 302 21.11 3.23 -2.98
CA ARG A 302 21.26 3.77 -4.33
C ARG A 302 19.93 4.31 -4.83
N LEU A 303 19.98 5.27 -5.74
CA LEU A 303 18.81 5.76 -6.47
C LEU A 303 18.86 5.22 -7.90
N TYR A 304 17.71 4.91 -8.48
CA TYR A 304 17.54 4.35 -9.82
C TYR A 304 16.43 5.08 -10.57
N GLU A 305 16.46 5.10 -11.91
CA GLU A 305 15.28 5.45 -12.71
C GLU A 305 14.09 4.57 -12.31
N GLY A 306 14.32 3.25 -12.25
CA GLY A 306 13.30 2.25 -11.99
C GLY A 306 13.84 0.98 -11.35
N VAL A 307 13.04 0.38 -10.47
CA VAL A 307 13.37 -0.86 -9.76
C VAL A 307 12.29 -1.90 -10.05
N ILE A 308 12.70 -3.09 -10.46
CA ILE A 308 11.80 -4.23 -10.69
C ILE A 308 11.87 -5.16 -9.47
N LYS A 309 10.72 -5.45 -8.87
CA LYS A 309 10.55 -6.48 -7.83
C LYS A 309 9.85 -7.70 -8.43
N VAL A 310 10.04 -8.88 -7.85
CA VAL A 310 9.28 -10.09 -8.22
C VAL A 310 8.28 -10.42 -7.13
N VAL A 311 6.98 -10.32 -7.45
CA VAL A 311 5.85 -10.52 -6.52
C VAL A 311 4.90 -11.55 -7.12
N ASP A 312 4.49 -12.56 -6.34
CA ASP A 312 3.62 -13.67 -6.79
C ASP A 312 4.07 -14.39 -8.09
N GLY A 313 5.37 -14.32 -8.40
CA GLY A 313 5.96 -14.87 -9.63
C GLY A 313 5.80 -14.01 -10.89
N LYS A 314 5.36 -12.76 -10.76
CA LYS A 314 5.36 -11.71 -11.78
C LYS A 314 6.43 -10.66 -11.49
N LYS A 315 6.88 -9.94 -12.52
CA LYS A 315 7.68 -8.71 -12.37
C LYS A 315 6.72 -7.54 -12.15
N VAL A 316 7.04 -6.68 -11.18
CA VAL A 316 6.37 -5.40 -10.94
C VAL A 316 7.43 -4.30 -11.02
N GLY A 317 7.20 -3.31 -11.87
CA GLY A 317 8.06 -2.14 -12.05
C GLY A 317 7.65 -1.01 -11.11
N PHE A 318 8.64 -0.36 -10.49
CA PHE A 318 8.46 0.81 -9.64
C PHE A 318 9.36 1.93 -10.13
N PHE A 319 8.82 3.10 -10.42
CA PHE A 319 9.59 4.30 -10.78
C PHE A 319 9.16 5.48 -9.90
N GLY A 320 9.92 6.57 -9.89
CA GLY A 320 9.81 7.62 -8.87
C GLY A 320 9.72 9.01 -9.48
N LEU A 321 8.70 9.78 -9.13
CA LEU A 321 8.52 11.15 -9.61
C LEU A 321 8.55 12.13 -8.44
N THR A 322 9.36 13.19 -8.56
CA THR A 322 9.45 14.29 -7.60
C THR A 322 8.97 15.57 -8.29
N THR A 323 8.14 16.39 -7.62
CA THR A 323 7.56 17.62 -8.22
C THR A 323 8.59 18.53 -8.87
N GLU A 324 8.26 19.05 -10.05
CA GLU A 324 9.04 20.07 -10.76
C GLU A 324 9.16 21.36 -9.94
N GLU A 325 8.12 21.72 -9.16
CA GLU A 325 8.13 22.86 -8.24
C GLU A 325 9.23 22.75 -7.15
N THR A 326 9.87 21.58 -6.93
CA THR A 326 11.04 21.43 -6.03
C THR A 326 12.17 22.43 -6.35
N ALA A 327 12.30 22.85 -7.61
CA ALA A 327 13.24 23.88 -8.03
C ALA A 327 13.02 25.25 -7.33
N ASP A 328 11.78 25.55 -6.95
CA ASP A 328 11.32 26.85 -6.42
C ASP A 328 10.68 26.75 -5.02
N ILE A 329 10.38 25.55 -4.50
CA ILE A 329 9.81 25.31 -3.15
C ILE A 329 10.79 24.68 -2.14
N ALA A 330 12.03 24.36 -2.56
CA ALA A 330 13.11 23.83 -1.72
C ALA A 330 14.47 24.47 -2.09
N SER A 331 15.59 23.88 -1.66
CA SER A 331 16.95 24.41 -1.92
C SER A 331 17.86 23.51 -2.81
N PRO A 332 17.38 22.88 -3.90
CA PRO A 332 18.11 21.81 -4.62
C PRO A 332 19.38 22.24 -5.38
N GLY A 333 19.72 23.53 -5.41
CA GLY A 333 21.00 24.04 -5.92
C GLY A 333 21.30 23.64 -7.38
N PRO A 334 22.30 22.77 -7.65
CA PRO A 334 22.65 22.33 -9.00
C PRO A 334 21.81 21.15 -9.53
N ILE A 335 20.94 20.55 -8.72
CA ILE A 335 20.04 19.46 -9.13
C ILE A 335 18.88 20.06 -9.92
N LYS A 336 18.42 19.35 -10.96
CA LYS A 336 17.27 19.77 -11.78
C LYS A 336 16.15 18.75 -11.71
N PHE A 337 14.94 19.24 -11.88
CA PHE A 337 13.73 18.44 -12.02
C PHE A 337 13.30 18.51 -13.50
N GLN A 338 12.88 17.36 -14.03
CA GLN A 338 12.53 17.14 -15.44
C GLN A 338 11.04 16.85 -15.54
N ASN A 339 10.48 16.99 -16.75
CA ASN A 339 9.03 16.92 -16.89
C ASN A 339 8.47 15.54 -16.50
N TYR A 340 7.60 15.53 -15.49
CA TYR A 340 7.10 14.29 -14.89
C TYR A 340 6.35 13.40 -15.90
N VAL A 341 5.71 13.98 -16.91
CA VAL A 341 5.02 13.22 -17.98
C VAL A 341 6.03 12.57 -18.91
N GLU A 342 6.97 13.35 -19.46
CA GLU A 342 7.99 12.82 -20.39
C GLU A 342 8.83 11.71 -19.75
N GLU A 343 9.25 11.87 -18.50
CA GLU A 343 10.05 10.85 -17.81
C GLU A 343 9.21 9.64 -17.36
N ALA A 344 7.91 9.81 -17.08
CA ALA A 344 7.00 8.70 -16.82
C ALA A 344 6.72 7.86 -18.08
N GLU A 345 6.52 8.48 -19.25
CA GLU A 345 6.38 7.79 -20.53
C GLU A 345 7.63 6.95 -20.85
N LYS A 346 8.83 7.50 -20.59
CA LYS A 346 10.10 6.78 -20.73
C LYS A 346 10.21 5.60 -19.75
N ALA A 347 9.84 5.79 -18.49
CA ALA A 347 9.88 4.73 -17.47
C ALA A 347 8.92 3.58 -17.80
N VAL A 348 7.69 3.88 -18.24
CA VAL A 348 6.72 2.88 -18.72
C VAL A 348 7.30 2.10 -19.90
N ALA A 349 7.79 2.80 -20.93
CA ALA A 349 8.37 2.15 -22.12
C ALA A 349 9.59 1.26 -21.79
N ALA A 350 10.42 1.66 -20.82
CA ALA A 350 11.54 0.86 -20.32
C ALA A 350 11.07 -0.43 -19.63
N PHE A 351 10.04 -0.37 -18.79
CA PHE A 351 9.43 -1.54 -18.16
C PHE A 351 8.81 -2.50 -19.18
N GLU A 352 8.01 -1.98 -20.12
CA GLU A 352 7.39 -2.79 -21.19
C GLU A 352 8.45 -3.51 -22.04
N ALA A 353 9.52 -2.82 -22.42
CA ALA A 353 10.66 -3.41 -23.15
C ALA A 353 11.37 -4.53 -22.37
N MET A 354 11.31 -4.51 -21.02
CA MET A 354 11.81 -5.57 -20.14
C MET A 354 10.79 -6.69 -19.84
N GLY A 355 9.62 -6.65 -20.49
CA GLY A 355 8.53 -7.61 -20.31
C GLY A 355 7.82 -7.48 -18.97
N VAL A 356 7.84 -6.29 -18.38
CA VAL A 356 7.07 -5.92 -17.19
C VAL A 356 5.72 -5.35 -17.65
N ASN A 357 4.65 -5.77 -16.99
CA ASN A 357 3.27 -5.38 -17.34
C ASN A 357 2.42 -5.14 -16.08
N GLN A 358 3.07 -4.68 -15.01
CA GLN A 358 2.49 -4.28 -13.72
C GLN A 358 3.37 -3.13 -13.24
N ILE A 359 2.92 -1.88 -13.36
CA ILE A 359 3.76 -0.68 -13.23
C ILE A 359 3.17 0.27 -12.20
N VAL A 360 4.02 0.68 -11.25
CA VAL A 360 3.69 1.53 -10.11
C VAL A 360 4.53 2.80 -10.17
N ALA A 361 3.89 3.96 -10.24
CA ALA A 361 4.51 5.24 -9.96
C ALA A 361 4.52 5.48 -8.44
N VAL A 362 5.70 5.77 -7.88
CA VAL A 362 5.86 6.27 -6.52
C VAL A 362 6.03 7.79 -6.65
N SER A 363 5.00 8.55 -6.30
CA SER A 363 4.83 9.93 -6.73
C SER A 363 4.84 10.90 -5.56
N HIS A 364 5.67 11.93 -5.69
CA HIS A 364 5.64 13.13 -4.88
C HIS A 364 5.31 14.35 -5.78
N LEU A 365 4.26 14.21 -6.60
CA LEU A 365 3.70 15.27 -7.45
C LEU A 365 2.46 15.94 -6.85
N GLY A 366 1.71 15.23 -6.01
CA GLY A 366 0.50 15.75 -5.37
C GLY A 366 -0.80 15.27 -6.00
N TYR A 367 -1.69 14.69 -5.18
CA TYR A 367 -2.96 14.11 -5.64
C TYR A 367 -3.79 15.05 -6.53
N ASN A 368 -3.99 16.28 -6.08
CA ASN A 368 -4.66 17.32 -6.85
C ASN A 368 -4.06 18.69 -6.50
N ASP A 369 -2.82 18.90 -6.92
CA ASP A 369 -2.11 20.17 -6.74
C ASP A 369 -2.30 21.09 -7.95
N ASN A 370 -1.23 21.68 -8.50
CA ASN A 370 -1.25 22.63 -9.60
C ASN A 370 -1.20 21.95 -10.99
N PRO A 371 -2.33 21.70 -11.70
CA PRO A 371 -2.33 20.96 -12.98
C PRO A 371 -1.61 21.66 -14.14
N ASN A 372 -1.08 22.87 -13.93
CA ASN A 372 -0.20 23.55 -14.89
C ASN A 372 1.28 23.15 -14.74
N VAL A 373 1.64 22.54 -13.60
CA VAL A 373 3.00 22.09 -13.26
C VAL A 373 2.96 20.61 -12.88
N ASP A 374 2.44 20.21 -11.72
CA ASP A 374 2.42 18.82 -11.22
C ASP A 374 1.02 18.39 -10.73
N ASN A 375 0.56 17.17 -11.07
CA ASN A 375 -0.70 16.61 -10.53
C ASN A 375 -0.83 15.09 -10.80
N ASP A 376 -1.09 14.26 -9.79
CA ASP A 376 -1.25 12.79 -9.94
C ASP A 376 -2.46 12.40 -10.81
N LEU A 377 -3.57 13.16 -10.77
CA LEU A 377 -4.73 12.93 -11.65
C LEU A 377 -4.36 13.17 -13.11
N LEU A 378 -3.49 14.14 -13.37
CA LEU A 378 -3.05 14.51 -14.71
C LEU A 378 -1.96 13.56 -15.24
N LEU A 379 -1.11 13.03 -14.35
CA LEU A 379 -0.24 11.88 -14.65
C LEU A 379 -1.09 10.66 -15.05
N ALA A 380 -2.13 10.35 -14.25
CA ALA A 380 -3.04 9.27 -14.54
C ALA A 380 -3.80 9.45 -15.86
N GLU A 381 -4.29 10.64 -16.18
CA GLU A 381 -4.98 10.89 -17.46
C GLU A 381 -4.01 10.78 -18.68
N LYS A 382 -2.80 11.34 -18.58
CA LYS A 382 -1.87 11.43 -19.72
C LYS A 382 -1.12 10.13 -20.01
N VAL A 383 -0.62 9.44 -18.98
CA VAL A 383 0.35 8.36 -19.16
C VAL A 383 -0.33 7.00 -19.04
N ASP A 384 -0.66 6.42 -20.19
CA ASP A 384 -1.15 5.04 -20.29
C ASP A 384 -0.05 4.04 -19.84
N GLY A 385 -0.46 2.86 -19.37
CA GLY A 385 0.46 1.83 -18.86
C GLY A 385 0.87 1.96 -17.38
N ILE A 386 0.48 3.04 -16.67
CA ILE A 386 0.59 3.12 -15.21
C ILE A 386 -0.65 2.46 -14.56
N ASP A 387 -0.47 1.37 -13.81
CA ASP A 387 -1.56 0.71 -13.08
C ASP A 387 -1.88 1.39 -11.74
N ILE A 388 -0.85 1.87 -11.03
CA ILE A 388 -0.96 2.39 -9.67
C ILE A 388 -0.09 3.64 -9.50
N ILE A 389 -0.63 4.67 -8.84
CA ILE A 389 0.10 5.81 -8.30
C ILE A 389 0.01 5.78 -6.76
N LEU A 390 1.17 5.75 -6.10
CA LEU A 390 1.32 5.91 -4.66
C LEU A 390 1.76 7.35 -4.40
N GLY A 391 0.80 8.23 -4.08
CA GLY A 391 0.99 9.69 -4.05
C GLY A 391 1.46 10.28 -2.71
N GLY A 392 1.84 11.56 -2.75
CA GLY A 392 2.39 12.36 -1.65
C GLY A 392 2.11 13.86 -1.80
N HIS A 393 2.99 14.70 -1.24
CA HIS A 393 3.05 16.17 -1.32
C HIS A 393 1.85 16.95 -0.73
N THR A 394 0.65 16.77 -1.29
CA THR A 394 -0.58 17.53 -0.97
C THR A 394 -1.20 17.27 0.42
N HIS A 395 -0.63 16.35 1.20
CA HIS A 395 -1.22 15.86 2.46
C HIS A 395 -2.63 15.28 2.30
N THR A 396 -2.99 14.74 1.13
CA THR A 396 -4.36 14.29 0.85
C THR A 396 -4.70 12.98 1.59
N ARG A 397 -5.88 12.95 2.24
CA ARG A 397 -6.41 11.77 2.92
C ARG A 397 -7.36 10.97 2.02
N LEU A 398 -6.84 10.02 1.24
CA LEU A 398 -7.67 9.10 0.46
C LEU A 398 -8.07 7.88 1.32
N ASN A 399 -9.30 7.90 1.86
CA ASN A 399 -9.80 6.83 2.72
C ASN A 399 -10.00 5.48 1.98
N ALA A 400 -10.08 5.51 0.65
CA ALA A 400 -10.13 4.37 -0.27
C ALA A 400 -9.46 4.78 -1.60
N PRO A 401 -9.05 3.83 -2.47
CA PRO A 401 -8.42 4.14 -3.75
C PRO A 401 -9.34 4.92 -4.68
N VAL A 402 -8.79 5.95 -5.34
CA VAL A 402 -9.42 6.63 -6.47
C VAL A 402 -9.10 5.86 -7.75
N VAL A 403 -10.03 5.81 -8.70
CA VAL A 403 -9.88 5.07 -9.95
C VAL A 403 -10.08 6.04 -11.12
N ILE A 404 -9.05 6.22 -11.95
CA ILE A 404 -9.08 7.05 -13.15
C ILE A 404 -9.19 6.14 -14.36
N SER A 405 -10.23 6.34 -15.18
CA SER A 405 -10.57 5.48 -16.33
C SER A 405 -10.82 6.26 -17.62
N GLU A 406 -10.88 7.58 -17.50
CA GLU A 406 -11.12 8.54 -18.57
C GLU A 406 -9.94 8.54 -19.54
N ASN A 407 -10.23 8.44 -20.84
CA ASN A 407 -9.24 8.42 -21.95
C ASN A 407 -8.22 7.26 -21.95
N LYS A 408 -8.18 6.41 -20.91
CA LYS A 408 -7.20 5.31 -20.76
C LYS A 408 -7.55 4.02 -21.51
N SER A 409 -6.53 3.19 -21.76
CA SER A 409 -6.72 1.79 -22.17
C SER A 409 -7.02 0.85 -20.99
N GLU A 410 -6.44 1.11 -19.81
CA GLU A 410 -6.67 0.41 -18.55
C GLU A 410 -6.68 1.41 -17.37
N PRO A 411 -7.47 1.16 -16.30
CA PRO A 411 -7.68 2.16 -15.25
C PRO A 411 -6.49 2.26 -14.27
N THR A 412 -6.11 3.49 -13.92
CA THR A 412 -5.07 3.76 -12.91
C THR A 412 -5.68 3.94 -11.53
N LEU A 413 -5.10 3.29 -10.52
CA LEU A 413 -5.47 3.41 -9.12
C LEU A 413 -4.59 4.45 -8.40
N ILE A 414 -5.18 5.39 -7.66
CA ILE A 414 -4.42 6.39 -6.89
C ILE A 414 -4.73 6.26 -5.39
N VAL A 415 -3.68 6.25 -4.55
CA VAL A 415 -3.77 6.22 -3.08
C VAL A 415 -2.76 7.15 -2.42
N GLN A 416 -3.16 7.81 -1.33
CA GLN A 416 -2.32 8.68 -0.49
C GLN A 416 -2.76 8.58 0.98
N ALA A 417 -1.80 8.55 1.92
CA ALA A 417 -1.97 8.19 3.32
C ALA A 417 -1.96 9.40 4.28
N TYR A 418 -2.52 10.55 3.86
CA TYR A 418 -2.54 11.80 4.64
C TYR A 418 -1.14 12.34 4.92
N GLN A 419 -0.71 12.46 6.18
CA GLN A 419 0.57 13.05 6.59
C GLN A 419 0.97 12.62 8.02
N TYR A 420 2.16 13.05 8.45
CA TYR A 420 2.68 13.06 9.82
C TYR A 420 2.67 11.70 10.52
N SER A 421 2.83 10.62 9.75
CA SER A 421 2.78 9.24 10.24
C SER A 421 1.46 8.87 10.93
N GLU A 422 0.36 9.62 10.74
CA GLU A 422 -0.92 9.35 11.41
C GLU A 422 -1.64 8.11 10.86
N PHE A 423 -1.39 7.75 9.60
CA PHE A 423 -1.97 6.60 8.94
C PHE A 423 -0.88 5.74 8.28
N LEU A 424 -1.18 4.45 8.15
CA LEU A 424 -0.53 3.55 7.19
C LEU A 424 -1.53 3.28 6.06
N GLY A 425 -1.19 3.67 4.84
CA GLY A 425 -1.97 3.32 3.66
C GLY A 425 -1.77 1.85 3.29
N THR A 426 -2.82 1.20 2.79
CA THR A 426 -2.77 -0.18 2.31
C THR A 426 -3.56 -0.33 1.01
N LEU A 427 -3.01 -1.07 0.05
CA LEU A 427 -3.64 -1.40 -1.22
C LEU A 427 -3.25 -2.82 -1.65
N ASP A 428 -4.25 -3.69 -1.73
CA ASP A 428 -4.18 -5.02 -2.37
C ASP A 428 -4.76 -4.92 -3.78
N VAL A 429 -4.08 -5.50 -4.78
CA VAL A 429 -4.52 -5.55 -6.19
C VAL A 429 -4.34 -6.97 -6.74
N GLU A 430 -5.38 -7.52 -7.35
CA GLU A 430 -5.31 -8.74 -8.15
C GLU A 430 -5.30 -8.37 -9.64
N PHE A 431 -4.18 -8.67 -10.28
CA PHE A 431 -3.94 -8.47 -11.70
C PHE A 431 -4.16 -9.76 -12.50
N ASP A 432 -4.50 -9.64 -13.77
CA ASP A 432 -4.50 -10.75 -14.71
C ASP A 432 -3.07 -11.05 -15.26
N HIS A 433 -2.92 -12.07 -16.10
CA HIS A 433 -1.64 -12.44 -16.70
C HIS A 433 -1.13 -11.39 -17.71
N ALA A 434 -2.02 -10.68 -18.41
CA ALA A 434 -1.68 -9.62 -19.36
C ALA A 434 -1.35 -8.28 -18.68
N GLY A 435 -1.66 -8.12 -17.39
CA GLY A 435 -1.32 -6.95 -16.59
C GLY A 435 -2.54 -6.19 -16.07
N LYS A 436 -3.73 -6.50 -16.58
CA LYS A 436 -4.97 -5.78 -16.28
C LYS A 436 -5.38 -5.91 -14.81
N VAL A 437 -5.76 -4.80 -14.18
CA VAL A 437 -6.42 -4.80 -12.85
C VAL A 437 -7.76 -5.55 -12.93
N ILE A 438 -7.93 -6.60 -12.12
CA ILE A 438 -9.16 -7.40 -12.02
C ILE A 438 -9.95 -7.07 -10.75
N SER A 439 -9.27 -6.83 -9.63
CA SER A 439 -9.88 -6.28 -8.43
C SER A 439 -8.86 -5.53 -7.58
N HIS A 440 -9.33 -4.60 -6.76
CA HIS A 440 -8.51 -3.87 -5.80
C HIS A 440 -9.27 -3.63 -4.49
N ALA A 441 -8.54 -3.54 -3.39
CA ALA A 441 -9.05 -3.16 -2.09
C ALA A 441 -8.00 -2.32 -1.36
N GLY A 442 -8.37 -1.13 -0.89
CA GLY A 442 -7.46 -0.26 -0.16
C GLY A 442 -8.17 0.52 0.94
N LYS A 443 -7.39 0.91 1.95
CA LYS A 443 -7.84 1.61 3.17
C LYS A 443 -6.67 2.28 3.88
N LEU A 444 -6.99 3.24 4.74
CA LEU A 444 -6.05 3.77 5.72
C LEU A 444 -6.22 3.06 7.07
N ILE A 445 -5.11 2.66 7.68
CA ILE A 445 -5.05 2.20 9.07
C ILE A 445 -4.63 3.39 9.92
N ASP A 446 -5.52 3.90 10.79
CA ASP A 446 -5.14 4.89 11.80
C ASP A 446 -4.17 4.23 12.78
N VAL A 447 -2.94 4.74 12.89
CA VAL A 447 -1.94 4.12 13.78
C VAL A 447 -2.10 4.59 15.23
N LYS A 448 -2.82 5.70 15.48
CA LYS A 448 -2.95 6.34 16.79
C LYS A 448 -3.81 5.53 17.76
N VAL A 449 -4.61 4.60 17.23
CA VAL A 449 -5.43 3.64 18.00
C VAL A 449 -4.73 2.31 18.27
N LEU A 450 -3.47 2.15 17.83
CA LEU A 450 -2.66 0.94 18.04
C LEU A 450 -1.64 1.15 19.15
N GLU A 451 -1.31 0.08 19.88
CA GLU A 451 -0.20 0.08 20.84
C GLU A 451 1.16 0.26 20.12
N PRO A 452 2.11 1.00 20.71
CA PRO A 452 3.42 1.23 20.12
C PRO A 452 4.30 -0.02 20.17
N ASP A 453 5.03 -0.32 19.09
CA ASP A 453 5.95 -1.45 19.08
C ASP A 453 7.13 -1.22 20.02
N ALA A 454 7.29 -2.10 21.01
CA ALA A 454 8.31 -1.96 22.05
C ALA A 454 9.73 -1.81 21.49
N ARG A 455 10.08 -2.53 20.40
CA ARG A 455 11.42 -2.43 19.80
C ARG A 455 11.61 -1.14 19.00
N ALA A 456 10.57 -0.63 18.34
CA ALA A 456 10.62 0.71 17.75
C ALA A 456 10.75 1.81 18.82
N VAL A 457 10.09 1.67 19.98
CA VAL A 457 10.29 2.58 21.14
C VAL A 457 11.75 2.54 21.62
N GLU A 458 12.33 1.35 21.84
CA GLU A 458 13.75 1.19 22.21
C GLU A 458 14.73 1.84 21.20
N LEU A 459 14.37 1.84 19.91
CA LEU A 459 15.20 2.43 18.84
C LEU A 459 15.04 3.96 18.74
N LEU A 460 13.87 4.50 19.08
CA LEU A 460 13.59 5.93 19.11
C LEU A 460 14.08 6.62 20.40
N ALA A 461 14.13 5.88 21.51
CA ALA A 461 14.47 6.38 22.84
C ALA A 461 15.68 7.34 22.93
N PRO A 462 16.88 7.03 22.39
CA PRO A 462 18.03 7.95 22.50
C PRO A 462 17.80 9.27 21.74
N PHE A 463 17.22 9.20 20.53
CA PHE A 463 16.87 10.41 19.77
C PHE A 463 15.81 11.24 20.48
N LYS A 464 14.86 10.58 21.17
CA LYS A 464 13.83 11.25 21.96
C LYS A 464 14.41 11.93 23.21
N GLU A 465 15.43 11.37 23.85
CA GLU A 465 16.03 11.98 25.06
C GLU A 465 16.65 13.36 24.77
N ASP A 466 17.42 13.47 23.69
CA ASP A 466 17.98 14.76 23.24
C ASP A 466 16.89 15.73 22.72
N VAL A 467 15.91 15.23 21.95
CA VAL A 467 14.79 16.05 21.44
C VAL A 467 13.85 16.52 22.55
N ASP A 468 13.61 15.72 23.59
CA ASP A 468 12.84 16.16 24.77
C ASP A 468 13.59 17.24 25.55
N LYS A 469 14.92 17.08 25.71
CA LYS A 469 15.77 18.03 26.44
C LYS A 469 15.78 19.42 25.80
N ILE A 470 15.78 19.51 24.47
CA ILE A 470 15.65 20.78 23.73
C ILE A 470 14.18 21.21 23.67
N GLY A 471 13.30 20.29 23.29
CA GLY A 471 11.90 20.57 22.97
C GLY A 471 11.02 20.97 24.16
N LEU A 472 11.40 20.57 25.37
CA LEU A 472 10.69 20.90 26.61
C LEU A 472 11.28 22.10 27.37
N GLU A 473 12.36 22.72 26.87
CA GLU A 473 12.94 23.91 27.51
C GLU A 473 11.93 25.09 27.43
N PRO A 474 11.50 25.67 28.57
CA PRO A 474 10.51 26.74 28.57
C PRO A 474 11.17 28.09 28.24
N ILE A 475 10.65 28.81 27.25
CA ILE A 475 11.22 30.10 26.81
C ILE A 475 10.85 31.29 27.72
N GLY A 476 10.14 31.04 28.82
CA GLY A 476 9.68 32.07 29.77
C GLY A 476 8.39 32.81 29.36
N VAL A 477 7.80 32.48 28.20
CA VAL A 477 6.59 33.10 27.64
C VAL A 477 5.35 32.27 28.00
N THR A 478 4.21 32.93 28.21
CA THR A 478 2.90 32.27 28.36
C THR A 478 1.89 32.83 27.36
N LEU A 479 1.24 31.94 26.60
CA LEU A 479 0.15 32.29 25.69
C LEU A 479 -1.20 32.23 26.41
N THR A 480 -1.99 33.30 26.28
CA THR A 480 -3.36 33.39 26.84
C THR A 480 -4.37 32.55 26.07
N ALA A 481 -4.12 32.31 24.78
CA ALA A 481 -4.91 31.48 23.87
C ALA A 481 -4.00 30.82 22.84
N LYS A 482 -4.49 29.77 22.18
CA LYS A 482 -3.75 29.04 21.14
C LYS A 482 -3.46 29.96 19.94
N LEU A 483 -2.22 29.91 19.45
CA LEU A 483 -1.86 30.40 18.12
C LEU A 483 -2.11 29.27 17.13
N GLU A 484 -3.21 29.34 16.38
CA GLU A 484 -3.57 28.31 15.41
C GLU A 484 -2.77 28.43 14.11
N ASN A 485 -2.53 27.28 13.47
CA ASN A 485 -2.04 27.19 12.09
C ASN A 485 -3.12 26.53 11.21
N PRO A 486 -4.17 27.27 10.82
CA PRO A 486 -5.30 26.70 10.09
C PRO A 486 -4.95 26.38 8.64
N ARG A 487 -5.64 25.39 8.07
CA ARG A 487 -5.66 25.03 6.65
C ARG A 487 -7.12 24.98 6.18
N LEU A 488 -7.35 25.24 4.89
CA LEU A 488 -8.70 25.24 4.31
C LEU A 488 -9.39 23.89 4.52
N SER A 489 -10.66 23.94 4.92
CA SER A 489 -11.50 22.77 5.17
C SER A 489 -12.96 23.19 5.08
N ASP A 490 -13.88 22.32 4.66
CA ASP A 490 -15.31 22.64 4.68
C ASP A 490 -15.82 22.54 6.14
N PRO A 491 -16.40 23.60 6.78
CA PRO A 491 -16.79 24.91 6.24
C PRO A 491 -15.91 26.10 6.69
N SER A 492 -14.67 25.88 7.13
CA SER A 492 -13.73 26.93 7.56
C SER A 492 -12.99 27.58 6.37
N PRO A 493 -13.25 28.87 6.07
CA PRO A 493 -12.56 29.60 4.99
C PRO A 493 -11.20 30.17 5.41
N ILE A 494 -10.70 29.81 6.61
CA ILE A 494 -9.48 30.37 7.21
C ILE A 494 -8.30 29.43 6.92
N SER A 495 -7.20 29.99 6.44
CA SER A 495 -5.92 29.29 6.31
C SER A 495 -4.75 30.26 6.42
N VAL A 496 -3.63 29.81 6.99
CA VAL A 496 -2.34 30.52 6.91
C VAL A 496 -1.87 30.74 5.46
N ARG A 497 -2.42 29.96 4.52
CA ARG A 497 -2.11 29.95 3.08
C ARG A 497 -3.11 30.73 2.21
N THR A 498 -4.11 31.42 2.80
CA THR A 498 -5.08 32.28 2.07
C THR A 498 -5.60 33.50 2.83
N THR A 499 -5.36 33.60 4.15
CA THR A 499 -5.94 34.64 5.01
C THR A 499 -4.93 35.12 6.06
N GLU A 500 -5.10 36.35 6.56
CA GLU A 500 -4.35 36.85 7.72
C GLU A 500 -4.58 35.95 8.95
N THR A 501 -3.52 35.63 9.68
CA THR A 501 -3.59 34.82 10.91
C THR A 501 -2.84 35.49 12.06
N PRO A 502 -3.29 35.32 13.33
CA PRO A 502 -2.57 35.84 14.49
C PRO A 502 -1.12 35.35 14.61
N LEU A 503 -0.86 34.11 14.16
CA LEU A 503 0.47 33.51 14.16
C LEU A 503 1.36 34.12 13.06
N GLY A 504 0.81 34.30 11.85
CA GLY A 504 1.50 35.01 10.77
C GLY A 504 1.86 36.45 11.14
N ASN A 505 0.94 37.17 11.78
CA ASN A 505 1.17 38.51 12.31
C ASN A 505 2.34 38.53 13.30
N LEU A 506 2.31 37.67 14.32
CA LEU A 506 3.36 37.59 15.35
C LEU A 506 4.74 37.25 14.77
N ILE A 507 4.81 36.36 13.77
CA ILE A 507 6.06 36.01 13.10
C ILE A 507 6.61 37.19 12.31
N ALA A 508 5.77 37.82 11.48
CA ALA A 508 6.16 39.00 10.70
C ALA A 508 6.53 40.19 11.60
N ASP A 509 5.88 40.36 12.76
CA ASP A 509 6.21 41.40 13.74
C ASP A 509 7.59 41.18 14.35
N GLY A 510 7.95 39.94 14.68
CA GLY A 510 9.31 39.60 15.13
C GLY A 510 10.37 39.85 14.06
N MET A 511 10.06 39.52 12.80
CA MET A 511 10.94 39.79 11.65
C MET A 511 11.15 41.30 11.46
N LEU A 512 10.09 42.10 11.51
CA LEU A 512 10.17 43.55 11.39
C LEU A 512 10.90 44.21 12.57
N ALA A 513 10.59 43.79 13.80
CA ALA A 513 11.20 44.32 15.01
C ALA A 513 12.72 44.08 15.02
N LYS A 514 13.16 42.86 14.67
CA LYS A 514 14.58 42.51 14.59
C LYS A 514 15.28 43.25 13.45
N ALA A 515 14.71 43.29 12.25
CA ALA A 515 15.29 43.99 11.12
C ALA A 515 15.51 45.49 11.42
N LYS A 516 14.55 46.13 12.10
CA LYS A 516 14.66 47.53 12.57
C LYS A 516 15.78 47.78 13.59
N THR A 517 16.37 46.74 14.20
CA THR A 517 17.58 46.89 15.04
C THR A 517 18.88 47.00 14.24
N PHE A 518 18.85 46.66 12.94
CA PHE A 518 19.99 46.77 12.02
C PHE A 518 19.83 47.93 11.03
N ASP A 519 18.63 48.11 10.48
CA ASP A 519 18.29 49.24 9.62
C ASP A 519 16.88 49.74 9.94
N SER A 520 16.80 50.91 10.58
CA SER A 520 15.53 51.56 10.95
C SER A 520 14.70 52.02 9.74
N GLY A 521 15.26 52.00 8.53
CA GLY A 521 14.57 52.25 7.27
C GLY A 521 13.82 51.04 6.71
N VAL A 522 13.89 49.86 7.35
CA VAL A 522 13.02 48.71 7.02
C VAL A 522 11.59 49.05 7.42
N ILE A 523 10.69 49.19 6.45
CA ILE A 523 9.30 49.62 6.72
C ILE A 523 8.41 48.46 7.18
N ALA A 524 8.62 47.27 6.60
CA ALA A 524 7.72 46.13 6.66
C ALA A 524 8.45 44.79 6.71
N ALA A 525 7.73 43.72 7.05
CA ALA A 525 8.20 42.35 6.90
C ALA A 525 7.10 41.45 6.32
N VAL A 526 7.50 40.40 5.60
CA VAL A 526 6.61 39.40 5.01
C VAL A 526 7.08 37.98 5.33
N GLN A 527 6.15 37.05 5.50
CA GLN A 527 6.42 35.65 5.79
C GLN A 527 5.48 34.76 4.97
N ASN A 528 6.03 33.83 4.19
CA ASN A 528 5.25 32.86 3.42
C ASN A 528 4.52 31.86 4.36
N GLY A 529 3.24 31.63 4.12
CA GLY A 529 2.41 30.68 4.89
C GLY A 529 2.87 29.23 4.76
N GLY A 530 3.61 28.91 3.70
CA GLY A 530 4.29 27.63 3.50
C GLY A 530 5.38 27.34 4.53
N GLY A 531 6.02 28.40 5.04
CA GLY A 531 7.03 28.35 6.11
C GLY A 531 6.46 28.08 7.51
N ILE A 532 5.17 28.36 7.74
CA ILE A 532 4.52 28.22 9.05
C ILE A 532 3.90 26.82 9.14
N ARG A 533 4.54 25.91 9.90
CA ARG A 533 4.20 24.47 9.86
C ARG A 533 3.30 23.99 11.00
N ALA A 534 3.40 24.57 12.19
CA ALA A 534 2.56 24.22 13.33
C ALA A 534 2.04 25.44 14.10
N GLY A 535 0.93 25.26 14.82
CA GLY A 535 0.44 26.21 15.81
C GLY A 535 1.05 25.99 17.19
N ILE A 536 1.00 26.99 18.06
CA ILE A 536 1.51 26.94 19.43
C ILE A 536 0.33 26.91 20.41
N ASP A 537 0.24 25.86 21.23
CA ASP A 537 -0.83 25.68 22.22
C ASP A 537 -0.76 26.72 23.37
N ALA A 538 -1.91 26.96 24.01
CA ALA A 538 -2.03 27.90 25.11
C ALA A 538 -1.28 27.43 26.38
N GLY A 539 -0.80 28.38 27.18
CA GLY A 539 0.03 28.10 28.36
C GLY A 539 1.52 28.40 28.14
N PRO A 540 2.43 27.79 28.93
CA PRO A 540 3.86 28.02 28.82
C PRO A 540 4.44 27.54 27.49
N VAL A 541 5.15 28.41 26.79
CA VAL A 541 5.78 28.10 25.49
C VAL A 541 7.15 27.44 25.71
N THR A 542 7.46 26.42 24.91
CA THR A 542 8.78 25.76 24.89
C THR A 542 9.52 25.99 23.58
N THR A 543 10.85 25.86 23.62
CA THR A 543 11.75 25.92 22.45
C THR A 543 11.28 24.99 21.33
N GLY A 544 10.80 23.79 21.67
CA GLY A 544 10.27 22.83 20.69
C GLY A 544 8.97 23.25 20.02
N ALA A 545 8.11 24.00 20.70
CA ALA A 545 6.89 24.53 20.07
C ALA A 545 7.23 25.60 19.02
N VAL A 546 8.19 26.48 19.31
CA VAL A 546 8.68 27.51 18.38
C VAL A 546 9.37 26.87 17.17
N LEU A 547 10.25 25.88 17.40
CA LEU A 547 10.93 25.15 16.34
C LEU A 547 9.98 24.30 15.48
N THR A 548 8.93 23.71 16.05
CA THR A 548 7.92 22.99 15.23
C THR A 548 7.07 23.96 14.41
N THR A 549 6.93 25.23 14.83
CA THR A 549 6.27 26.28 14.04
C THR A 549 7.12 26.74 12.85
N LEU A 550 8.45 26.90 13.03
CA LEU A 550 9.42 27.32 12.01
C LEU A 550 10.58 26.30 11.91
N PRO A 551 10.38 25.11 11.30
CA PRO A 551 11.31 23.99 11.41
C PRO A 551 12.47 24.01 10.40
N PHE A 552 12.41 24.87 9.38
CA PHE A 552 13.40 24.89 8.30
C PHE A 552 14.74 25.53 8.69
N GLY A 553 14.74 26.37 9.74
CA GLY A 553 15.94 27.08 10.19
C GLY A 553 16.41 28.12 9.18
N ASN A 554 15.48 28.82 8.51
CA ASN A 554 15.85 29.94 7.64
C ASN A 554 16.53 31.04 8.44
N THR A 555 17.26 31.91 7.75
CA THR A 555 17.76 33.15 8.34
C THR A 555 16.88 34.34 7.96
N LEU A 556 16.90 35.38 8.80
CA LEU A 556 16.25 36.66 8.54
C LEU A 556 17.06 37.46 7.51
N ALA A 557 16.44 37.84 6.41
CA ALA A 557 17.03 38.66 5.36
C ALA A 557 16.33 40.02 5.26
N VAL A 558 17.09 41.04 4.83
CA VAL A 558 16.56 42.36 4.46
C VAL A 558 16.82 42.60 2.97
N MET A 559 15.81 43.07 2.26
CA MET A 559 15.86 43.32 0.81
C MET A 559 15.44 44.74 0.47
N GLU A 560 16.07 45.32 -0.56
CA GLU A 560 15.73 46.62 -1.13
C GLU A 560 14.98 46.44 -2.46
N LEU A 561 13.70 46.79 -2.47
CA LEU A 561 12.78 46.63 -3.60
C LEU A 561 12.36 47.99 -4.15
N THR A 562 12.09 48.06 -5.45
CA THR A 562 11.22 49.11 -6.00
C THR A 562 9.78 48.89 -5.56
N GLY A 563 8.97 49.95 -5.52
CA GLY A 563 7.54 49.82 -5.24
C GLY A 563 6.82 48.92 -6.24
N ALA A 564 7.25 48.93 -7.52
CA ALA A 564 6.74 48.02 -8.54
C ALA A 564 6.99 46.53 -8.21
N GLU A 565 8.21 46.18 -7.76
CA GLU A 565 8.53 44.82 -7.33
C GLU A 565 7.75 44.40 -6.07
N LEU A 566 7.59 45.31 -5.09
CA LEU A 566 6.81 45.04 -3.88
C LEU A 566 5.32 44.83 -4.19
N LEU A 567 4.73 45.66 -5.05
CA LEU A 567 3.33 45.52 -5.47
C LEU A 567 3.11 44.25 -6.30
N ALA A 568 4.04 43.90 -7.20
CA ALA A 568 3.95 42.67 -7.99
C ALA A 568 4.07 41.41 -7.12
N ALA A 569 4.92 41.41 -6.09
CA ALA A 569 4.98 40.34 -5.11
C ALA A 569 3.67 40.23 -4.28
N LEU A 570 3.09 41.34 -3.85
CA LEU A 570 1.82 41.32 -3.09
C LEU A 570 0.61 40.92 -3.94
N GLU A 571 0.62 41.20 -5.25
CA GLU A 571 -0.33 40.61 -6.22
C GLU A 571 -0.11 39.11 -6.38
N ARG A 572 1.13 38.65 -6.54
CA ARG A 572 1.49 37.22 -6.62
C ARG A 572 0.98 36.43 -5.42
N SER A 573 1.14 36.98 -4.21
CA SER A 573 0.64 36.42 -2.94
C SER A 573 -0.85 36.06 -2.96
N VAL A 574 -1.69 36.84 -3.68
CA VAL A 574 -3.15 36.63 -3.75
C VAL A 574 -3.61 36.02 -5.09
N SER A 575 -2.68 35.63 -5.97
CA SER A 575 -2.97 35.25 -7.36
C SER A 575 -3.78 33.95 -7.51
N VAL A 576 -3.53 32.93 -6.69
CA VAL A 576 -4.22 31.61 -6.78
C VAL A 576 -5.47 31.48 -5.89
N TYR A 577 -5.76 32.49 -5.07
CA TYR A 577 -6.95 32.52 -4.19
C TYR A 577 -8.25 32.24 -4.99
N PRO A 578 -9.20 31.44 -4.47
CA PRO A 578 -9.31 30.94 -3.10
C PRO A 578 -8.56 29.62 -2.81
N LEU A 579 -7.72 29.12 -3.73
CA LEU A 579 -6.85 27.97 -3.44
C LEU A 579 -5.74 28.37 -2.46
N GLU A 580 -5.22 27.40 -1.71
CA GLU A 580 -4.08 27.61 -0.82
C GLU A 580 -2.77 27.80 -1.60
N SER A 581 -1.88 28.67 -1.11
CA SER A 581 -0.49 28.75 -1.60
C SER A 581 0.51 28.72 -0.45
N GLY A 582 1.62 28.02 -0.63
CA GLY A 582 2.80 28.20 0.23
C GLY A 582 3.26 29.67 0.24
N GLY A 583 3.25 30.30 -0.93
CA GLY A 583 3.67 31.68 -1.13
C GLY A 583 2.77 32.77 -0.56
N PHE A 584 1.60 32.48 0.02
CA PHE A 584 0.74 33.53 0.59
C PHE A 584 1.47 34.25 1.74
N LEU A 585 1.68 35.56 1.59
CA LEU A 585 2.45 36.38 2.53
C LEU A 585 1.58 36.88 3.69
N GLN A 586 1.87 36.39 4.88
CA GLN A 586 1.53 37.06 6.16
C GLN A 586 2.42 38.32 6.29
N VAL A 587 1.90 39.43 6.83
CA VAL A 587 2.59 40.74 6.76
C VAL A 587 2.66 41.48 8.10
N SER A 588 3.70 42.32 8.22
CA SER A 588 3.86 43.33 9.28
C SER A 588 4.31 44.66 8.68
N GLY A 589 3.84 45.78 9.24
CA GLY A 589 4.11 47.14 8.74
C GLY A 589 3.36 47.53 7.46
N LEU A 590 2.59 46.61 6.86
CA LEU A 590 1.73 46.84 5.70
C LEU A 590 0.26 46.64 6.04
N LYS A 591 -0.60 47.36 5.31
CA LYS A 591 -1.99 46.97 5.06
C LYS A 591 -2.16 46.68 3.57
N VAL A 592 -2.76 45.54 3.25
CA VAL A 592 -2.96 45.01 1.89
C VAL A 592 -4.46 44.79 1.66
N GLU A 593 -5.01 45.42 0.63
CA GLU A 593 -6.40 45.24 0.21
C GLU A 593 -6.43 44.65 -1.20
N PHE A 594 -7.20 43.59 -1.40
CA PHE A 594 -7.34 42.92 -2.70
C PHE A 594 -8.81 42.59 -3.02
N ASP A 595 -9.10 42.42 -4.31
CA ASP A 595 -10.41 42.10 -4.85
C ASP A 595 -10.39 40.69 -5.44
N SER A 596 -10.90 39.71 -4.70
CA SER A 596 -10.92 38.31 -5.14
C SER A 596 -11.81 38.01 -6.33
N SER A 597 -12.71 38.92 -6.71
CA SER A 597 -13.61 38.74 -7.87
C SER A 597 -12.95 39.05 -9.22
N LYS A 598 -11.73 39.60 -9.21
CA LYS A 598 -10.94 39.91 -10.40
C LYS A 598 -10.07 38.73 -10.88
N PRO A 599 -9.63 38.74 -12.15
CA PRO A 599 -8.59 37.86 -12.65
C PRO A 599 -7.31 37.91 -11.78
N ALA A 600 -6.57 36.80 -11.73
CA ALA A 600 -5.24 36.78 -11.14
C ALA A 600 -4.31 37.76 -11.89
N ASN A 601 -3.44 38.47 -11.16
CA ASN A 601 -2.60 39.57 -11.65
C ASN A 601 -3.33 40.92 -11.84
N GLU A 602 -4.58 41.04 -11.41
CA GLU A 602 -5.34 42.31 -11.36
C GLU A 602 -5.97 42.59 -9.98
N ARG A 603 -5.74 41.73 -8.98
CA ARG A 603 -6.52 41.65 -7.72
C ARG A 603 -6.24 42.78 -6.76
N LEU A 604 -4.99 43.19 -6.61
CA LEU A 604 -4.53 44.19 -5.66
C LEU A 604 -5.32 45.51 -5.84
N VAL A 605 -5.77 46.09 -4.73
CA VAL A 605 -6.59 47.32 -4.69
C VAL A 605 -5.81 48.45 -4.03
N SER A 606 -5.21 48.19 -2.87
CA SER A 606 -4.33 49.14 -2.19
C SER A 606 -3.26 48.42 -1.39
N VAL A 607 -2.09 49.06 -1.26
CA VAL A 607 -1.08 48.70 -0.26
C VAL A 607 -0.61 49.99 0.40
N THR A 608 -0.70 50.04 1.71
CA THR A 608 -0.23 51.17 2.52
C THR A 608 0.73 50.72 3.60
N TYR A 609 1.58 51.64 4.05
CA TYR A 609 2.48 51.46 5.18
C TYR A 609 2.51 52.73 6.02
N ASN A 610 2.80 52.61 7.32
CA ASN A 610 2.93 53.78 8.18
C ASN A 610 4.32 54.42 8.01
N ASN A 611 4.38 55.69 7.63
CA ASN A 611 5.64 56.43 7.43
C ASN A 611 6.26 56.97 8.74
N GLY A 612 5.70 56.62 9.90
CA GLY A 612 6.03 57.19 11.21
C GLY A 612 5.13 58.36 11.64
N THR A 613 4.25 58.86 10.76
CA THR A 613 3.28 59.92 11.06
C THR A 613 1.87 59.63 10.54
N GLU A 614 1.74 59.03 9.35
CA GLU A 614 0.47 58.65 8.72
C GLU A 614 0.65 57.41 7.82
N ASP A 615 -0.46 56.78 7.44
CA ASP A 615 -0.47 55.64 6.51
C ASP A 615 -0.48 56.16 5.06
N VAL A 616 0.57 55.84 4.31
CA VAL A 616 0.75 56.27 2.91
C VAL A 616 0.84 55.08 1.97
N ALA A 617 0.50 55.30 0.70
CA ALA A 617 0.55 54.25 -0.32
C ALA A 617 1.98 53.82 -0.66
N ILE A 618 2.16 52.56 -1.05
CA ILE A 618 3.36 52.11 -1.76
C ILE A 618 3.28 52.64 -3.20
N GLU A 619 4.09 53.65 -3.51
CA GLU A 619 4.21 54.19 -4.86
C GLU A 619 5.18 53.34 -5.71
N ALA A 620 4.76 52.97 -6.93
CA ALA A 620 5.53 52.07 -7.81
C ALA A 620 6.95 52.56 -8.16
N GLY A 621 7.17 53.88 -8.17
CA GLY A 621 8.48 54.51 -8.42
C GLY A 621 9.34 54.74 -7.16
N GLY A 622 8.85 54.40 -5.97
CA GLY A 622 9.62 54.48 -4.73
C GLY A 622 10.59 53.29 -4.55
N THR A 623 11.45 53.39 -3.55
CA THR A 623 12.33 52.31 -3.10
C THR A 623 12.07 52.03 -1.63
N TYR A 624 11.88 50.76 -1.26
CA TYR A 624 11.46 50.32 0.06
C TYR A 624 12.33 49.18 0.54
N LYS A 625 12.65 49.17 1.84
CA LYS A 625 13.31 48.05 2.49
C LYS A 625 12.31 47.22 3.27
N ILE A 626 12.29 45.92 3.02
CA ILE A 626 11.46 44.96 3.77
C ILE A 626 12.31 43.79 4.29
N ALA A 627 11.83 43.11 5.31
CA ALA A 627 12.41 41.87 5.82
C ALA A 627 11.60 40.64 5.38
N THR A 628 12.26 39.51 5.17
CA THR A 628 11.63 38.19 4.93
C THR A 628 12.59 37.07 5.34
N ASN A 629 12.16 35.80 5.27
CA ASN A 629 13.05 34.66 5.46
C ASN A 629 13.93 34.46 4.21
N PHE A 630 15.13 33.90 4.37
CA PHE A 630 16.10 33.86 3.27
C PHE A 630 15.66 33.01 2.07
N PHE A 631 14.94 31.90 2.27
CA PHE A 631 14.32 31.11 1.18
C PHE A 631 13.43 31.99 0.28
N THR A 632 12.45 32.68 0.87
CA THR A 632 11.59 33.63 0.14
C THR A 632 12.43 34.79 -0.43
N ALA A 633 13.47 35.25 0.27
CA ALA A 633 14.35 36.32 -0.21
C ALA A 633 15.15 35.95 -1.46
N GLN A 634 15.46 34.68 -1.66
CA GLN A 634 16.13 34.17 -2.87
C GLN A 634 15.15 33.95 -4.05
N GLY A 635 13.85 34.02 -3.80
CA GLY A 635 12.78 33.82 -4.78
C GLY A 635 11.92 32.57 -4.56
N GLY A 636 12.13 31.81 -3.48
CA GLY A 636 11.33 30.62 -3.17
C GLY A 636 9.83 30.96 -3.00
N ASP A 637 8.96 29.97 -3.26
CA ASP A 637 7.52 30.15 -3.56
C ASP A 637 7.26 31.03 -4.81
N ASN A 638 8.06 30.84 -5.87
CA ASN A 638 7.90 31.51 -7.17
C ASN A 638 7.97 33.05 -7.16
N TYR A 639 8.61 33.65 -6.15
CA TYR A 639 8.79 35.11 -6.01
C TYR A 639 9.88 35.65 -6.95
N ALA A 640 9.56 35.71 -8.24
CA ALA A 640 10.44 36.22 -9.30
C ALA A 640 10.99 37.64 -9.02
N GLU A 641 10.21 38.48 -8.36
CA GLU A 641 10.58 39.84 -7.94
C GLU A 641 11.71 39.82 -6.91
N PHE A 642 11.61 38.93 -5.91
CA PHE A 642 12.63 38.75 -4.88
C PHE A 642 13.86 38.03 -5.47
N ALA A 643 13.65 37.06 -6.37
CA ALA A 643 14.72 36.42 -7.13
C ALA A 643 15.55 37.44 -7.95
N ALA A 644 14.89 38.43 -8.56
CA ALA A 644 15.56 39.52 -9.27
C ALA A 644 16.34 40.44 -8.32
N ALA A 645 15.76 40.78 -7.16
CA ALA A 645 16.46 41.53 -6.11
C ALA A 645 17.72 40.79 -5.63
N PHE A 646 17.61 39.49 -5.30
CA PHE A 646 18.72 38.64 -4.89
C PHE A 646 19.83 38.57 -5.96
N LYS A 647 19.46 38.24 -7.20
CA LYS A 647 20.41 38.15 -8.34
C LYS A 647 21.08 39.49 -8.66
N SER A 648 20.46 40.62 -8.29
CA SER A 648 21.05 41.97 -8.41
C SER A 648 21.85 42.43 -7.19
N GLY A 649 21.99 41.61 -6.14
CA GLY A 649 22.74 41.94 -4.92
C GLY A 649 22.02 42.88 -3.94
N ARG A 650 20.69 43.05 -4.06
CA ARG A 650 19.86 43.91 -3.20
C ARG A 650 19.29 43.18 -1.96
N VAL A 651 19.77 41.97 -1.67
CA VAL A 651 19.36 41.16 -0.52
C VAL A 651 20.56 40.95 0.40
N THR A 652 20.38 41.25 1.68
CA THR A 652 21.36 41.02 2.74
C THR A 652 20.79 39.97 3.70
N ASP A 653 21.40 38.78 3.74
CA ASP A 653 21.19 37.84 4.83
C ASP A 653 21.80 38.41 6.13
N LEU A 654 21.02 38.41 7.22
CA LEU A 654 21.50 38.83 8.53
C LEU A 654 21.99 37.65 9.39
N GLY A 655 21.78 36.41 8.96
CA GLY A 655 22.26 35.20 9.64
C GLY A 655 21.52 34.81 10.93
N PHE A 656 20.49 35.55 11.34
CA PHE A 656 19.68 35.23 12.53
C PHE A 656 18.59 34.22 12.18
N SER A 657 18.51 33.10 12.90
CA SER A 657 17.52 32.06 12.61
C SER A 657 16.09 32.51 12.88
N ASP A 658 15.16 32.08 12.03
CA ASP A 658 13.73 32.38 12.02
C ASP A 658 13.03 32.01 13.34
N TRP A 659 13.22 30.79 13.85
CA TRP A 659 12.67 30.34 15.13
C TRP A 659 13.29 31.08 16.32
N GLU A 660 14.59 31.40 16.30
CA GLU A 660 15.24 32.18 17.35
C GLU A 660 14.67 33.60 17.39
N ASN A 661 14.41 34.17 16.22
CA ASN A 661 13.82 35.49 16.10
C ASN A 661 12.38 35.53 16.63
N LEU A 662 11.58 34.50 16.31
CA LEU A 662 10.24 34.33 16.90
C LEU A 662 10.32 34.18 18.42
N ARG A 663 11.21 33.31 18.94
CA ARG A 663 11.46 33.13 20.39
C ARG A 663 11.79 34.45 21.07
N ASP A 664 12.80 35.17 20.58
CA ASP A 664 13.28 36.43 21.16
C ASP A 664 12.19 37.52 21.13
N HIS A 665 11.40 37.58 20.05
CA HIS A 665 10.26 38.49 19.97
C HIS A 665 9.16 38.11 20.97
N MET A 666 8.80 36.83 21.08
CA MET A 666 7.82 36.36 22.07
C MET A 666 8.27 36.69 23.50
N ILE A 667 9.56 36.52 23.81
CA ILE A 667 10.17 36.92 25.10
C ILE A 667 10.03 38.44 25.33
N SER A 668 10.21 39.26 24.29
CA SER A 668 10.07 40.72 24.39
C SER A 668 8.63 41.19 24.69
N LEU A 669 7.62 40.36 24.38
CA LEU A 669 6.19 40.63 24.65
C LEU A 669 5.72 40.09 26.01
N GLY A 670 6.26 38.94 26.44
CA GLY A 670 5.95 38.29 27.73
C GLY A 670 4.60 37.58 27.78
N GLU A 671 3.50 38.33 27.77
CA GLU A 671 2.14 37.79 27.67
C GLU A 671 1.52 38.20 26.32
N ILE A 672 1.13 37.20 25.52
CA ILE A 672 0.66 37.43 24.15
C ILE A 672 -0.84 37.13 24.05
N THR A 673 -1.57 38.04 23.40
CA THR A 673 -2.98 37.87 23.03
C THR A 673 -3.09 37.78 21.50
N PRO A 674 -3.39 36.60 20.92
CA PRO A 674 -3.57 36.43 19.47
C PRO A 674 -4.67 37.33 18.90
N LYS A 675 -4.39 38.08 17.82
CA LYS A 675 -5.35 38.93 17.11
C LYS A 675 -5.12 38.94 15.58
N VAL A 676 -6.23 39.02 14.85
CA VAL A 676 -6.29 39.51 13.46
C VAL A 676 -6.58 41.01 13.54
N GLU A 677 -5.91 41.81 12.72
CA GLU A 677 -5.89 43.27 12.79
C GLU A 677 -6.39 43.94 11.51
N GLY A 678 -6.59 43.19 10.42
CA GLY A 678 -7.04 43.73 9.13
C GLY A 678 -5.87 44.24 8.28
N ARG A 679 -4.70 43.61 8.44
CA ARG A 679 -3.49 43.79 7.63
C ARG A 679 -3.67 43.20 6.22
N ILE A 680 -4.51 42.18 6.03
CA ILE A 680 -4.82 41.61 4.71
C ILE A 680 -6.34 41.45 4.55
N VAL A 681 -6.95 42.14 3.57
CA VAL A 681 -8.41 42.26 3.43
C VAL A 681 -8.87 41.97 1.99
N ASP A 682 -9.77 41.00 1.84
CA ASP A 682 -10.54 40.74 0.61
C ASP A 682 -11.77 41.66 0.58
N VAL A 683 -11.77 42.70 -0.25
CA VAL A 683 -12.80 43.76 -0.28
C VAL A 683 -14.14 43.33 -0.90
N LYS A 684 -14.35 42.01 -1.10
CA LYS A 684 -15.60 41.40 -1.58
C LYS A 684 -16.32 40.51 -0.57
N LYS A 685 -15.75 40.32 0.63
CA LYS A 685 -16.32 39.50 1.70
C LYS A 685 -17.00 40.32 2.79
#